data_AF-A0A163WPV2-F1
#
_entry.id   AF-A0A163WPV2-F1
#
_cell.length_a   1.000
_cell.length_b   1.000
_cell.length_c   1.000
_cell.angle_alpha   90.00
_cell.angle_beta   90.00
_cell.angle_gamma   90.00
#
_symmetry.space_group_name_H-M   'P 1'
#
loop_
_entity.id
_entity.type
_entity.pdbx_description
1 polymer ?
#
loop_
_entity_poly.entity_id
_entity_poly.type
_entity_poly.pdbx_seq_one_letter_code
_entity_poly.pdbx_strand_id
1 'polypeptide(L)'
;MNKKFILLLLSAAIVLTGWGLYRTAGQGVALLPWDRSLAFEGIFKVTADSADRLYFIGKSKRTIIKTDKDGSILYTHSVSKNVSGGMNQYNGLAADDEGNVYVLNTRLDPYGLYVTGENIVKISADGSSVRTLAEYRYDTLSEPMLRVGKIRSLTVQDNRLYYYILNDNSVILHALPLNGGTGEEVFRTTLPAGELSADAAGISPEGRFYSTKKDRIFQVLPNGDSRLVYPLPGMDRTARDIALSLRVDPQHRLVFINEQLNDISRLDPQEPYIVESLLNQQLFDKAGYGKLGTLLHVYASPNGGIFAATENQFVKRDRNGSITQSFSSFANTAGDTALGYLFWFLALVELALVIWLHRFVYVHMLDRKVPLMLKFLIAFVPIVVVSMLWLSEAVYQRVSEKLEHEVENNFLLVAAGSNYFVKGDELEKLNSPLDYMNGDYRTIRSSLSALFGSLGGKREGQYTTLYKLENGELFIVMDDDSSVPMFRPMELTPDYRQVIETGKAVTGSTDDSRGYWIYALSPVYNSSGKMVGVYETGKDANGLREHNQDLKLVIIRNMGLITLVILLLFSAIALSISISIRRLRASVNEIAGGKWEATVDIRSRDELADLGDRFNMMAIHIRNYIGEITSFSEAYYRFVPQQFLKFIGKKSIVDVHLGDQVQQEMCILVSNMRDFYRFSRDLTPEQNFNLINAYLKRFGPVIRHQEGFVSKYLGAGFLALFPAQADRALKAATEMRKALEQYNDERTSAGKAPIDMGIAIHHGPVMLGVIGEEKRMEGGVISEHVNRTEQLEALTDKLGVPVLITEAFYKQLANPAEFSIRSLGRVLPYGEDRAVRLYDVYEGDRAEVRKLKEETRAAFEAAVEWYQNGRFYDAREAFLQIIRRNRWDQAARLYFYLCDDYFQNGAPADWDGTLTLS
;
A
#
# COMPACT_ATOMS: atom_id res chain seq x y z
N MET A 1 -10.08 0.70 -13.07
CA MET A 1 -9.19 1.54 -12.23
C MET A 1 -10.08 2.40 -11.35
N ASN A 2 -10.13 2.13 -10.05
CA ASN A 2 -11.30 2.51 -9.24
C ASN A 2 -10.99 3.70 -8.33
N LYS A 3 -11.88 4.71 -8.34
CA LYS A 3 -11.84 5.98 -7.56
C LYS A 3 -11.55 5.80 -6.05
N LYS A 4 -11.73 4.58 -5.55
CA LYS A 4 -11.54 4.15 -4.15
C LYS A 4 -10.08 3.88 -3.76
N PHE A 5 -9.19 3.60 -4.72
CA PHE A 5 -7.75 3.45 -4.48
C PHE A 5 -7.02 4.80 -4.44
N ILE A 6 -7.51 5.75 -5.25
CA ILE A 6 -7.11 7.16 -5.21
C ILE A 6 -7.43 7.76 -3.83
N LEU A 7 -8.54 7.35 -3.20
CA LEU A 7 -8.91 7.81 -1.86
C LEU A 7 -7.99 7.31 -0.74
N LEU A 8 -7.37 6.13 -0.89
CA LEU A 8 -6.46 5.55 0.12
C LEU A 8 -5.04 6.15 0.01
N LEU A 9 -4.60 6.42 -1.22
CA LEU A 9 -3.44 7.27 -1.47
C LEU A 9 -3.68 8.71 -1.01
N LEU A 10 -4.90 9.24 -1.20
CA LEU A 10 -5.29 10.55 -0.68
C LEU A 10 -5.35 10.56 0.84
N SER A 11 -5.82 9.54 1.55
CA SER A 11 -5.80 9.54 3.02
C SER A 11 -4.39 9.45 3.59
N ALA A 12 -3.51 8.65 2.97
CA ALA A 12 -2.10 8.59 3.36
C ALA A 12 -1.40 9.92 3.03
N ALA A 13 -1.68 10.50 1.87
CA ALA A 13 -1.20 11.83 1.50
C ALA A 13 -1.78 12.92 2.41
N ILE A 14 -3.05 12.84 2.82
CA ILE A 14 -3.74 13.80 3.69
C ILE A 14 -3.20 13.73 5.10
N VAL A 15 -2.93 12.55 5.65
CA VAL A 15 -2.27 12.40 6.96
C VAL A 15 -0.82 12.84 6.91
N LEU A 16 -0.10 12.54 5.81
CA LEU A 16 1.26 13.06 5.60
C LEU A 16 1.29 14.57 5.38
N THR A 17 0.29 15.14 4.71
CA THR A 17 0.15 16.60 4.59
C THR A 17 -0.39 17.22 5.87
N GLY A 18 -1.22 16.56 6.66
CA GLY A 18 -1.75 17.07 7.93
C GLY A 18 -0.65 17.11 8.97
N TRP A 19 0.13 16.03 9.09
CA TRP A 19 1.33 15.97 9.89
C TRP A 19 2.44 16.91 9.37
N GLY A 20 2.61 16.97 8.05
CA GLY A 20 3.54 17.88 7.38
C GLY A 20 3.15 19.35 7.61
N LEU A 21 1.87 19.70 7.48
CA LEU A 21 1.30 21.02 7.71
C LEU A 21 1.35 21.38 9.18
N TYR A 22 1.10 20.46 10.12
CA TYR A 22 1.29 20.70 11.55
C TYR A 22 2.75 21.00 11.89
N ARG A 23 3.70 20.41 11.14
CA ARG A 23 5.14 20.68 11.31
C ARG A 23 5.64 21.93 10.61
N THR A 24 5.09 22.28 9.45
CA THR A 24 5.47 23.47 8.69
C THR A 24 4.69 24.71 9.12
N ALA A 25 3.53 24.53 9.75
CA ALA A 25 2.85 25.53 10.55
C ALA A 25 3.80 25.96 11.66
N GLY A 26 4.43 27.13 11.49
CA GLY A 26 5.19 27.77 12.56
C GLY A 26 4.34 27.94 13.82
N GLN A 27 4.99 28.29 14.94
CA GLN A 27 4.35 28.39 16.27
C GLN A 27 3.03 29.19 16.29
N GLY A 28 2.83 30.14 15.36
CA GLY A 28 1.58 30.91 15.24
C GLY A 28 0.34 30.17 14.73
N VAL A 29 0.47 29.09 13.94
CA VAL A 29 -0.69 28.36 13.35
C VAL A 29 -1.10 27.16 14.21
N ALA A 30 -0.18 26.66 15.05
CA ALA A 30 -0.45 25.60 16.02
C ALA A 30 -1.16 26.08 17.30
N LEU A 31 -1.33 27.40 17.47
CA LEU A 31 -2.12 27.98 18.54
C LEU A 31 -3.58 27.52 18.44
N LEU A 32 -4.23 27.39 19.59
CA LEU A 32 -5.66 27.09 19.62
C LEU A 32 -6.42 28.21 18.88
N PRO A 33 -7.53 27.92 18.19
CA PRO A 33 -8.21 28.91 17.34
C PRO A 33 -8.83 30.07 18.13
N TRP A 34 -8.81 29.98 19.46
CA TRP A 34 -9.22 31.03 20.39
C TRP A 34 -8.07 31.87 20.94
N ASP A 35 -6.81 31.55 20.63
CA ASP A 35 -5.65 32.35 21.01
C ASP A 35 -5.46 33.50 20.03
N ARG A 36 -5.71 34.74 20.49
CA ARG A 36 -5.81 35.94 19.62
C ARG A 36 -4.51 36.74 19.51
N SER A 37 -3.43 36.25 20.09
CA SER A 37 -2.23 37.05 20.26
C SER A 37 -0.96 36.30 19.90
N LEU A 38 -0.11 36.94 19.09
CA LEU A 38 1.24 36.47 18.82
C LEU A 38 2.16 36.96 19.94
N ALA A 39 2.77 36.06 20.70
CA ALA A 39 3.67 36.42 21.78
C ALA A 39 4.82 37.32 21.28
N PHE A 40 5.28 38.24 22.13
CA PHE A 40 6.49 39.00 21.86
C PHE A 40 7.73 38.10 21.85
N GLU A 41 8.20 37.75 20.67
CA GLU A 41 9.45 37.01 20.47
C GLU A 41 10.64 37.99 20.48
N GLY A 42 11.10 38.37 21.68
CA GLY A 42 12.39 39.06 21.87
C GLY A 42 12.49 40.41 21.16
N ILE A 43 11.66 41.38 21.56
CA ILE A 43 11.73 42.76 21.04
C ILE A 43 13.01 43.42 21.52
N PHE A 44 13.75 44.03 20.59
CA PHE A 44 15.02 44.69 20.87
C PHE A 44 14.94 46.22 20.78
N LYS A 45 14.22 46.77 19.80
CA LYS A 45 14.06 48.22 19.59
C LYS A 45 12.68 48.55 19.06
N VAL A 46 12.22 49.76 19.36
CA VAL A 46 10.97 50.32 18.84
C VAL A 46 11.18 51.71 18.24
N THR A 47 10.43 52.05 17.21
CA THR A 47 10.27 53.42 16.71
C THR A 47 8.84 53.59 16.20
N ALA A 48 8.46 54.81 15.83
CA ALA A 48 7.16 55.09 15.24
C ALA A 48 7.25 56.15 14.14
N ASP A 49 6.22 56.18 13.31
CA ASP A 49 5.98 57.28 12.37
C ASP A 49 5.01 58.32 12.97
N SER A 50 4.75 59.41 12.25
CA SER A 50 3.83 60.47 12.67
C SER A 50 2.37 60.03 12.82
N ALA A 51 1.99 58.85 12.29
CA ALA A 51 0.67 58.26 12.47
C ALA A 51 0.60 57.31 13.69
N ASP A 52 1.62 57.30 14.55
CA ASP A 52 1.77 56.39 15.70
C ASP A 52 1.77 54.90 15.31
N ARG A 53 2.06 54.56 14.05
CA ARG A 53 2.31 53.17 13.66
C ARG A 53 3.66 52.76 14.21
N LEU A 54 3.73 51.58 14.82
CA LEU A 54 4.90 51.12 15.56
C LEU A 54 5.74 50.19 14.70
N TYR A 55 7.04 50.29 14.82
CA TYR A 55 8.00 49.43 14.14
C TYR A 55 8.92 48.84 15.19
N PHE A 56 9.05 47.52 15.17
CA PHE A 56 9.86 46.77 16.13
C PHE A 56 10.97 46.01 15.42
N ILE A 57 12.14 45.94 16.03
CA ILE A 57 13.11 44.89 15.76
C ILE A 57 12.83 43.75 16.74
N GLY A 58 12.57 42.54 16.23
CA GLY A 58 12.30 41.35 17.05
C GLY A 58 12.90 40.08 16.44
N LYS A 59 12.57 38.92 17.04
CA LYS A 59 13.06 37.58 16.66
C LYS A 59 14.57 37.53 16.57
N SER A 60 15.23 37.80 17.70
CA SER A 60 16.70 37.83 17.81
C SER A 60 17.36 38.78 16.82
N LYS A 61 16.77 39.97 16.65
CA LYS A 61 17.21 41.03 15.73
C LYS A 61 17.12 40.70 14.23
N ARG A 62 16.35 39.68 13.83
CA ARG A 62 16.30 39.25 12.42
C ARG A 62 15.06 39.71 11.68
N THR A 63 14.11 40.29 12.40
CA THR A 63 12.80 40.61 11.85
C THR A 63 12.38 42.03 12.23
N ILE A 64 11.85 42.75 11.25
CA ILE A 64 11.12 44.00 11.42
C ILE A 64 9.64 43.70 11.46
N ILE A 65 8.95 44.14 12.50
CA ILE A 65 7.50 43.99 12.66
C ILE A 65 6.90 45.38 12.61
N LYS A 66 6.07 45.67 11.61
CA LYS A 66 5.27 46.90 11.55
C LYS A 66 3.88 46.60 12.09
N THR A 67 3.40 47.43 13.01
CA THR A 67 2.05 47.34 13.55
C THR A 67 1.30 48.65 13.36
N ASP A 68 -0.02 48.58 13.42
CA ASP A 68 -0.85 49.76 13.66
C ASP A 68 -0.72 50.21 15.13
N LYS A 69 -1.30 51.36 15.47
CA LYS A 69 -1.23 51.99 16.80
C LYS A 69 -1.75 51.12 17.93
N ASP A 70 -2.63 50.16 17.64
CA ASP A 70 -3.23 49.24 18.60
C ASP A 70 -2.39 47.96 18.83
N GLY A 71 -1.30 47.77 18.07
CA GLY A 71 -0.47 46.57 18.11
C GLY A 71 -0.86 45.48 17.11
N SER A 72 -1.82 45.75 16.20
CA SER A 72 -2.18 44.86 15.10
C SER A 72 -1.08 44.80 14.04
N ILE A 73 -0.59 43.61 13.69
CA ILE A 73 0.50 43.47 12.71
C ILE A 73 0.02 43.89 11.31
N LEU A 74 0.76 44.80 10.66
CA LEU A 74 0.52 45.22 9.28
C LEU A 74 1.38 44.42 8.30
N TYR A 75 2.68 44.30 8.58
CA TYR A 75 3.57 43.38 7.87
C TYR A 75 4.76 42.98 8.75
N THR A 76 5.41 41.89 8.35
CA THR A 76 6.66 41.41 8.94
C THR A 76 7.70 41.27 7.82
N HIS A 77 8.91 41.78 8.06
CA HIS A 77 10.03 41.67 7.11
C HIS A 77 11.23 41.03 7.79
N SER A 78 11.62 39.84 7.35
CA SER A 78 12.78 39.12 7.89
C SER A 78 14.01 39.32 7.02
N VAL A 79 15.18 39.40 7.64
CA VAL A 79 16.45 39.60 6.95
C VAL A 79 16.73 38.45 5.99
N SER A 80 17.18 38.75 4.77
CA SER A 80 17.54 37.73 3.78
C SER A 80 18.76 36.92 4.24
N LYS A 81 18.71 35.59 4.12
CA LYS A 81 19.87 34.71 4.32
C LYS A 81 20.98 35.09 3.34
N ASN A 82 22.21 35.25 3.83
CA ASN A 82 23.35 35.62 2.99
C ASN A 82 23.84 34.40 2.19
N VAL A 83 24.02 34.56 0.88
CA VAL A 83 24.50 33.49 -0.03
C VAL A 83 25.94 33.08 0.28
N SER A 84 26.72 33.94 0.93
CA SER A 84 28.12 33.72 1.31
C SER A 84 28.31 33.11 2.71
N GLY A 85 27.23 32.68 3.38
CA GLY A 85 27.27 32.01 4.68
C GLY A 85 27.35 32.93 5.91
N GLY A 86 27.54 34.25 5.74
CA GLY A 86 27.53 35.23 6.85
C GLY A 86 26.15 35.48 7.47
N MET A 87 26.09 35.92 8.74
CA MET A 87 24.83 36.27 9.40
C MET A 87 24.51 37.77 9.27
N ASN A 88 23.23 38.13 9.26
CA ASN A 88 22.77 39.52 9.21
C ASN A 88 21.89 39.82 10.43
N GLN A 89 22.06 40.98 11.06
CA GLN A 89 21.27 41.42 12.20
C GLN A 89 20.84 42.88 12.08
N TYR A 90 19.60 43.19 12.45
CA TYR A 90 19.09 44.55 12.52
C TYR A 90 19.43 45.19 13.88
N ASN A 91 20.24 46.26 13.85
CA ASN A 91 20.72 46.93 15.05
C ASN A 91 20.23 48.38 15.20
N GLY A 92 19.56 48.94 14.19
CA GLY A 92 19.08 50.32 14.19
C GLY A 92 17.78 50.44 13.40
N LEU A 93 16.92 51.36 13.82
CA LEU A 93 15.57 51.50 13.31
C LEU A 93 15.14 52.98 13.34
N ALA A 94 14.63 53.48 12.22
CA ALA A 94 13.97 54.77 12.10
C ALA A 94 12.83 54.69 11.08
N ALA A 95 11.81 55.54 11.18
CA ALA A 95 10.72 55.61 10.22
C ALA A 95 10.55 57.04 9.70
N ASP A 96 10.06 57.18 8.47
CA ASP A 96 9.62 58.47 7.93
C ASP A 96 8.09 58.63 8.02
N ASP A 97 7.60 59.83 7.69
CA ASP A 97 6.17 60.15 7.73
C ASP A 97 5.35 59.45 6.63
N GLU A 98 6.01 58.99 5.56
CA GLU A 98 5.37 58.18 4.51
C GLU A 98 5.15 56.73 4.96
N GLY A 99 5.70 56.34 6.11
CA GLY A 99 5.62 55.02 6.69
C GLY A 99 6.66 54.04 6.15
N ASN A 100 7.69 54.52 5.45
CA ASN A 100 8.87 53.72 5.12
C ASN A 100 9.76 53.58 6.35
N VAL A 101 10.46 52.45 6.46
CA VAL A 101 11.34 52.17 7.59
C VAL A 101 12.80 52.01 7.12
N TYR A 102 13.70 52.59 7.89
CA TYR A 102 15.13 52.65 7.65
C TYR A 102 15.83 51.81 8.72
N VAL A 103 16.57 50.81 8.27
CA VAL A 103 17.11 49.77 9.13
C VAL A 103 18.62 49.69 8.95
N LEU A 104 19.34 49.63 10.06
CA LEU A 104 20.76 49.33 10.07
C LEU A 104 20.94 47.81 10.11
N ASN A 105 21.42 47.24 9.01
CA ASN A 105 21.75 45.83 8.87
C ASN A 105 23.26 45.63 9.08
N THR A 106 23.63 45.01 10.19
CA THR A 106 25.02 44.63 10.51
C THR A 106 25.30 43.25 9.92
N ARG A 107 26.34 43.16 9.10
CA ARG A 107 26.81 41.90 8.50
C ARG A 107 27.90 41.29 9.36
N LEU A 108 27.69 40.04 9.73
CA LEU A 108 28.61 39.24 10.52
C LEU A 108 29.24 38.15 9.65
N ASP A 109 30.38 37.63 10.09
CA ASP A 109 30.99 36.44 9.53
C ASP A 109 30.09 35.19 9.70
N PRO A 110 30.42 34.05 9.08
CA PRO A 110 29.58 32.84 9.15
C PRO A 110 29.34 32.30 10.56
N TYR A 111 30.19 32.67 11.52
CA TYR A 111 30.06 32.27 12.91
C TYR A 111 29.32 33.29 13.79
N GLY A 112 28.84 34.41 13.21
CA GLY A 112 28.07 35.42 13.94
C GLY A 112 28.87 36.25 14.94
N LEU A 113 30.19 36.35 14.77
CA LEU A 113 31.09 37.02 15.71
C LEU A 113 31.70 38.29 15.14
N TYR A 114 32.37 38.23 13.99
CA TYR A 114 33.11 39.39 13.45
C TYR A 114 32.23 40.24 12.55
N VAL A 115 32.25 41.56 12.74
CA VAL A 115 31.53 42.50 11.86
C VAL A 115 32.31 42.72 10.57
N THR A 116 31.73 42.29 9.45
CA THR A 116 32.32 42.43 8.10
C THR A 116 31.87 43.71 7.40
N GLY A 117 30.77 44.31 7.84
CA GLY A 117 30.27 45.58 7.33
C GLY A 117 28.89 45.95 7.87
N GLU A 118 28.43 47.15 7.55
CA GLU A 118 27.11 47.67 7.93
C GLU A 118 26.41 48.32 6.73
N ASN A 119 25.13 48.03 6.55
CA ASN A 119 24.32 48.57 5.47
C ASN A 119 23.11 49.30 6.03
N ILE A 120 22.80 50.47 5.49
CA ILE A 120 21.55 51.17 5.77
C ILE A 120 20.57 50.82 4.66
N VAL A 121 19.40 50.28 5.04
CA VAL A 121 18.40 49.74 4.13
C VAL A 121 17.08 50.44 4.32
N LYS A 122 16.46 50.89 3.22
CA LYS A 122 15.07 51.36 3.19
C LYS A 122 14.15 50.19 2.85
N ILE A 123 13.10 50.01 3.65
CA ILE A 123 11.97 49.11 3.39
C ILE A 123 10.74 49.99 3.15
N SER A 124 10.02 49.75 2.05
CA SER A 124 8.82 50.54 1.72
C SER A 124 7.70 50.36 2.73
N ALA A 125 6.74 51.30 2.73
CA ALA A 125 5.63 51.31 3.68
C ALA A 125 4.73 50.07 3.70
N ASP A 126 4.72 49.29 2.63
CA ASP A 126 4.01 48.02 2.46
C ASP A 126 4.90 46.78 2.68
N GLY A 127 6.19 46.98 2.95
CA GLY A 127 7.17 45.92 3.16
C GLY A 127 7.65 45.19 1.89
N SER A 128 7.16 45.57 0.70
CA SER A 128 7.37 44.81 -0.54
C SER A 128 8.71 45.09 -1.22
N SER A 129 9.27 46.29 -1.05
CA SER A 129 10.52 46.71 -1.68
C SER A 129 11.60 47.02 -0.65
N VAL A 130 12.82 46.55 -0.93
CA VAL A 130 13.99 46.72 -0.09
C VAL A 130 15.11 47.32 -0.92
N ARG A 131 15.67 48.44 -0.46
CA ARG A 131 16.75 49.14 -1.16
C ARG A 131 17.86 49.53 -0.20
N THR A 132 19.10 49.13 -0.50
CA THR A 132 20.29 49.61 0.20
C THR A 132 20.56 51.07 -0.17
N LEU A 133 20.70 51.94 0.84
CA LEU A 133 20.96 53.36 0.68
C LEU A 133 22.45 53.71 0.82
N ALA A 134 23.14 53.03 1.74
CA ALA A 134 24.57 53.16 1.99
C ALA A 134 25.15 51.83 2.48
N GLU A 135 26.40 51.54 2.12
CA GLU A 135 27.14 50.34 2.52
C GLU A 135 28.53 50.73 3.06
N TYR A 136 28.87 50.20 4.23
CA TYR A 136 30.14 50.35 4.91
C TYR A 136 30.79 48.98 5.00
N ARG A 137 32.04 48.86 4.55
CA ARG A 137 32.82 47.61 4.62
C ARG A 137 33.96 47.79 5.59
N TYR A 138 34.23 46.76 6.38
CA TYR A 138 35.29 46.78 7.36
C TYR A 138 36.30 45.68 7.08
N ASP A 139 37.57 45.99 7.28
CA ASP A 139 38.64 45.00 7.20
C ASP A 139 38.80 44.35 8.58
N THR A 140 38.36 43.10 8.68
CA THR A 140 38.37 42.33 9.93
C THR A 140 39.78 41.94 10.38
N LEU A 141 40.80 42.06 9.52
CA LEU A 141 42.18 41.70 9.84
C LEU A 141 42.94 42.82 10.57
N SER A 142 42.63 44.08 10.27
CA SER A 142 43.31 45.26 10.84
C SER A 142 42.60 45.83 12.07
N GLU A 143 41.26 45.83 12.09
CA GLU A 143 40.44 46.27 13.22
C GLU A 143 39.31 45.25 13.49
N PRO A 144 39.56 44.16 14.22
CA PRO A 144 38.53 43.16 14.49
C PRO A 144 37.43 43.73 15.40
N MET A 145 36.25 43.97 14.83
CA MET A 145 35.05 44.33 15.58
C MET A 145 34.20 43.09 15.83
N LEU A 146 33.77 42.89 17.07
CA LEU A 146 32.93 41.76 17.46
C LEU A 146 31.49 42.24 17.63
N ARG A 147 30.52 41.59 16.96
CA ARG A 147 29.03 41.73 17.02
C ARG A 147 28.39 43.11 16.85
N VAL A 148 29.12 44.17 17.15
CA VAL A 148 28.67 45.55 17.26
C VAL A 148 29.49 46.41 16.32
N GLY A 149 28.83 47.00 15.33
CA GLY A 149 29.48 47.89 14.36
C GLY A 149 29.67 49.32 14.88
N LYS A 150 30.03 50.25 13.98
CA LYS A 150 30.33 51.65 14.31
C LYS A 150 29.09 52.56 14.23
N ILE A 151 28.04 52.16 13.51
CA ILE A 151 26.87 53.02 13.25
C ILE A 151 25.85 52.98 14.40
N ARG A 152 25.37 54.16 14.84
CA ARG A 152 24.34 54.31 15.89
C ARG A 152 23.26 55.33 15.53
N SER A 153 22.16 55.24 16.27
CA SER A 153 21.09 56.26 16.35
C SER A 153 20.57 56.80 15.02
N LEU A 154 20.09 55.88 14.17
CA LEU A 154 19.34 56.23 12.97
C LEU A 154 18.13 57.11 13.36
N THR A 155 18.00 58.26 12.70
CA THR A 155 16.90 59.21 12.90
C THR A 155 16.55 59.83 11.55
N VAL A 156 15.26 59.89 11.18
CA VAL A 156 14.83 60.60 9.98
C VAL A 156 14.28 61.96 10.39
N GLN A 157 14.77 63.02 9.75
CA GLN A 157 14.24 64.38 9.89
C GLN A 157 14.49 65.15 8.58
N ASP A 158 13.58 66.06 8.21
CA ASP A 158 13.74 66.98 7.09
C ASP A 158 14.15 66.28 5.76
N ASN A 159 13.50 65.14 5.47
CA ASN A 159 13.76 64.31 4.29
C ASN A 159 15.23 63.83 4.16
N ARG A 160 15.92 63.66 5.29
CA ARG A 160 17.27 63.10 5.40
C ARG A 160 17.34 62.09 6.55
N LEU A 161 18.19 61.09 6.39
CA LEU A 161 18.50 60.12 7.43
C LEU A 161 19.82 60.51 8.11
N TYR A 162 19.76 60.74 9.41
CA TYR A 162 20.90 61.03 10.26
C TYR A 162 21.33 59.77 11.02
N TYR A 163 22.62 59.59 11.20
CA TYR A 163 23.20 58.53 12.02
C TYR A 163 24.61 58.92 12.48
N TYR A 164 25.05 58.33 13.57
CA TYR A 164 26.39 58.52 14.10
C TYR A 164 27.32 57.40 13.65
N ILE A 165 28.56 57.73 13.29
CA ILE A 165 29.67 56.78 13.20
C ILE A 165 30.55 57.01 14.42
N LEU A 166 30.66 55.97 15.26
CA LEU A 166 31.47 55.98 16.47
C LEU A 166 32.87 55.39 16.18
N ASN A 167 33.90 56.17 16.47
CA ASN A 167 35.28 55.70 16.54
C ASN A 167 35.76 55.78 17.99
N ASP A 168 36.87 55.13 18.31
CA ASP A 168 37.44 55.09 19.66
C ASP A 168 37.46 56.48 20.33
N ASN A 169 38.05 57.46 19.65
CA ASN A 169 38.25 58.81 20.20
C ASN A 169 37.42 59.90 19.51
N SER A 170 36.47 59.57 18.62
CA SER A 170 35.62 60.59 17.98
C SER A 170 34.21 60.09 17.70
N VAL A 171 33.24 61.01 17.74
CA VAL A 171 31.85 60.79 17.34
C VAL A 171 31.56 61.70 16.15
N ILE A 172 31.05 61.12 15.06
CA ILE A 172 30.78 61.84 13.81
C ILE A 172 29.31 61.66 13.43
N LEU A 173 28.60 62.77 13.22
CA LEU A 173 27.23 62.78 12.72
C LEU A 173 27.24 62.88 11.19
N HIS A 174 26.57 61.94 10.53
CA HIS A 174 26.37 61.96 9.09
C HIS A 174 24.90 62.20 8.73
N ALA A 175 24.67 62.82 7.57
CA ALA A 175 23.35 62.94 6.95
C ALA A 175 23.36 62.32 5.55
N LEU A 176 22.39 61.44 5.30
CA LEU A 176 22.22 60.72 4.05
C LEU A 176 20.87 61.09 3.41
N PRO A 177 20.84 61.50 2.14
CA PRO A 177 19.59 61.66 1.40
C PRO A 177 18.77 60.37 1.35
N LEU A 178 17.43 60.46 1.49
CA LEU A 178 16.56 59.26 1.52
C LEU A 178 16.52 58.47 0.19
N ASN A 179 17.03 59.05 -0.90
CA ASN A 179 17.22 58.39 -2.21
C ASN A 179 18.56 57.63 -2.33
N GLY A 180 19.40 57.64 -1.30
CA GLY A 180 20.68 56.94 -1.22
C GLY A 180 21.89 57.76 -1.67
N GLY A 181 23.09 57.22 -1.44
CA GLY A 181 24.36 57.88 -1.79
C GLY A 181 25.41 57.76 -0.69
N THR A 182 26.40 58.66 -0.69
CA THR A 182 27.40 58.75 0.37
C THR A 182 26.92 59.70 1.46
N GLY A 183 27.03 59.30 2.73
CA GLY A 183 26.68 60.16 3.86
C GLY A 183 27.61 61.35 3.99
N GLU A 184 27.05 62.55 4.03
CA GLU A 184 27.78 63.80 4.26
C GLU A 184 28.07 63.98 5.75
N GLU A 185 29.31 64.31 6.11
CA GLU A 185 29.67 64.64 7.50
C GLU A 185 29.06 65.99 7.89
N VAL A 186 28.14 65.97 8.86
CA VAL A 186 27.46 67.16 9.38
C VAL A 186 28.25 67.77 10.54
N PHE A 187 28.82 66.90 11.38
CA PHE A 187 29.52 67.32 12.59
C PHE A 187 30.48 66.25 13.09
N ARG A 188 31.58 66.68 13.70
CA ARG A 188 32.56 65.83 14.37
C ARG A 188 32.97 66.44 15.70
N THR A 189 33.05 65.59 16.72
CA THR A 189 33.67 65.92 18.01
C THR A 189 34.71 64.87 18.39
N THR A 190 35.78 65.32 19.04
CA THR A 190 36.78 64.45 19.65
C THR A 190 36.41 64.24 21.12
N LEU A 191 36.57 63.02 21.62
CA LEU A 191 36.32 62.70 23.02
C LEU A 191 37.45 63.23 23.92
N PRO A 192 37.17 63.57 25.19
CA PRO A 192 38.20 63.86 26.19
C PRO A 192 39.21 62.71 26.33
N ALA A 193 40.44 63.04 26.73
CA ALA A 193 41.52 62.06 26.85
C ALA A 193 41.16 60.91 27.81
N GLY A 194 41.34 59.67 27.34
CA GLY A 194 41.05 58.45 28.12
C GLY A 194 39.57 58.04 28.15
N GLU A 195 38.70 58.73 27.42
CA GLU A 195 37.31 58.33 27.16
C GLU A 195 37.21 57.58 25.83
N LEU A 196 36.32 56.59 25.75
CA LEU A 196 36.04 55.81 24.54
C LEU A 196 34.55 55.84 24.26
N SER A 197 34.14 56.02 23.00
CA SER A 197 32.72 56.20 22.65
C SER A 197 31.87 54.94 22.88
N ALA A 198 30.62 55.13 23.30
CA ALA A 198 29.67 54.03 23.56
C ALA A 198 28.35 54.19 22.78
N ASP A 199 27.70 55.34 22.91
CA ASP A 199 26.47 55.70 22.19
C ASP A 199 26.45 57.21 21.88
N ALA A 200 25.57 57.64 20.98
CA ALA A 200 25.37 59.05 20.66
C ALA A 200 23.93 59.33 20.24
N ALA A 201 23.43 60.53 20.53
CA ALA A 201 22.04 60.90 20.28
C ALA A 201 21.88 62.39 19.96
N GLY A 202 20.78 62.70 19.26
CA GLY A 202 20.39 64.06 18.88
C GLY A 202 21.09 64.56 17.62
N ILE A 203 20.42 65.46 16.90
CA ILE A 203 20.91 66.00 15.62
C ILE A 203 21.09 67.52 15.64
N SER A 204 20.32 68.23 16.47
CA SER A 204 20.37 69.69 16.59
C SER A 204 21.59 70.14 17.39
N PRO A 205 22.27 71.25 17.04
CA PRO A 205 23.49 71.70 17.70
C PRO A 205 23.44 71.76 19.23
N GLU A 206 22.31 72.17 19.81
CA GLU A 206 22.09 72.31 21.25
C GLU A 206 21.71 71.00 21.96
N GLY A 207 21.26 69.99 21.20
CA GLY A 207 20.75 68.73 21.71
C GLY A 207 21.60 67.52 21.34
N ARG A 208 22.90 67.67 21.09
CA ARG A 208 23.80 66.54 20.78
C ARG A 208 24.45 66.01 22.04
N PHE A 209 24.35 64.70 22.24
CA PHE A 209 24.93 64.01 23.38
C PHE A 209 25.68 62.76 22.93
N TYR A 210 26.72 62.38 23.66
CA TYR A 210 27.36 61.08 23.52
C TYR A 210 27.69 60.49 24.89
N SER A 211 27.63 59.17 25.00
CA SER A 211 28.11 58.43 26.17
C SER A 211 29.45 57.77 25.90
N THR A 212 30.20 57.52 26.97
CA THR A 212 31.49 56.83 26.93
C THR A 212 31.37 55.44 27.57
N LYS A 213 32.34 54.55 27.30
CA LYS A 213 32.42 53.22 27.92
C LYS A 213 32.63 53.25 29.44
N LYS A 214 32.96 54.43 30.00
CA LYS A 214 33.02 54.71 31.44
C LYS A 214 31.70 55.26 31.99
N ASP A 215 30.61 55.14 31.21
CA ASP A 215 29.27 55.58 31.55
C ASP A 215 29.16 57.09 31.88
N ARG A 216 29.95 57.89 31.15
CA ARG A 216 29.85 59.36 31.21
C ARG A 216 29.10 59.88 30.00
N ILE A 217 28.16 60.79 30.21
CA ILE A 217 27.45 61.46 29.13
C ILE A 217 27.92 62.89 29.03
N PHE A 218 28.31 63.28 27.82
CA PHE A 218 28.71 64.63 27.48
C PHE A 218 27.70 65.24 26.54
N GLN A 219 27.33 66.49 26.80
CA GLN A 219 26.68 67.35 25.82
C GLN A 219 27.74 68.00 24.94
N VAL A 220 27.51 68.00 23.65
CA VAL A 220 28.38 68.69 22.69
C VAL A 220 27.87 70.11 22.51
N LEU A 221 28.70 71.08 22.89
CA LEU A 221 28.39 72.50 22.78
C LEU A 221 28.51 72.96 21.31
N PRO A 222 27.84 74.07 20.93
CA PRO A 222 27.89 74.59 19.56
C PRO A 222 29.31 74.90 19.04
N ASN A 223 30.24 75.22 19.95
CA ASN A 223 31.65 75.46 19.63
C ASN A 223 32.48 74.17 19.41
N GLY A 224 31.87 72.99 19.58
CA GLY A 224 32.52 71.69 19.43
C GLY A 224 33.09 71.11 20.73
N ASP A 225 33.10 71.86 21.84
CA ASP A 225 33.57 71.38 23.13
C ASP A 225 32.57 70.42 23.78
N SER A 226 33.07 69.54 24.64
CA SER A 226 32.26 68.57 25.37
C SER A 226 32.09 68.95 26.84
N ARG A 227 30.84 69.05 27.31
CA ARG A 227 30.49 69.32 28.70
C ARG A 227 29.91 68.07 29.35
N LEU A 228 30.51 67.59 30.44
CA LEU A 228 29.99 66.46 31.21
C LEU A 228 28.62 66.84 31.82
N VAL A 229 27.59 66.07 31.53
CA VAL A 229 26.23 66.27 32.06
C VAL A 229 25.75 65.10 32.92
N TYR A 230 26.37 63.93 32.80
CA TYR A 230 26.06 62.76 33.63
C TYR A 230 27.33 61.91 33.85
N PRO A 231 27.60 61.37 35.06
CA PRO A 231 26.78 61.46 36.27
C PRO A 231 26.79 62.88 36.88
N LEU A 232 25.80 63.18 37.73
CA LEU A 232 25.64 64.50 38.34
C LEU A 232 26.73 64.79 39.38
N PRO A 233 27.11 66.06 39.60
CA PRO A 233 28.01 66.42 40.68
C PRO A 233 27.47 65.96 42.04
N GLY A 234 28.25 65.16 42.76
CA GLY A 234 27.86 64.59 44.06
C GLY A 234 27.16 63.23 44.00
N MET A 235 26.82 62.71 42.82
CA MET A 235 26.48 61.29 42.69
C MET A 235 27.71 60.44 43.03
N ASP A 236 27.48 59.41 43.84
CA ASP A 236 28.52 58.44 44.15
C ASP A 236 28.90 57.68 42.87
N ARG A 237 30.19 57.72 42.50
CA ARG A 237 30.71 57.02 41.32
C ARG A 237 30.69 55.49 41.48
N THR A 238 30.35 55.01 42.67
CA THR A 238 30.07 53.60 42.98
C THR A 238 28.60 53.21 42.79
N ALA A 239 27.68 54.16 42.54
CA ALA A 239 26.24 53.91 42.48
C ALA A 239 25.76 53.09 41.25
N ARG A 240 26.62 52.87 40.25
CA ARG A 240 26.34 52.01 39.07
C ARG A 240 25.05 52.39 38.32
N ASP A 241 24.65 53.65 38.38
CA ASP A 241 23.47 54.19 37.68
C ASP A 241 23.71 54.29 36.15
N ILE A 242 23.78 53.14 35.48
CA ILE A 242 24.17 53.02 34.08
C ILE A 242 23.10 53.58 33.15
N ALA A 243 23.51 54.46 32.24
CA ALA A 243 22.63 55.10 31.29
C ALA A 243 22.70 54.44 29.91
N LEU A 244 21.58 53.86 29.48
CA LEU A 244 21.43 53.16 28.21
C LEU A 244 20.45 53.85 27.26
N SER A 245 20.56 53.54 25.97
CA SER A 245 19.62 53.97 24.92
C SER A 245 19.38 55.49 24.90
N LEU A 246 20.44 56.27 24.69
CA LEU A 246 20.37 57.73 24.71
C LEU A 246 19.45 58.25 23.60
N ARG A 247 18.48 59.09 23.92
CA ARG A 247 17.57 59.76 23.00
C ARG A 247 17.44 61.23 23.37
N VAL A 248 16.89 62.00 22.44
CA VAL A 248 16.69 63.43 22.63
C VAL A 248 15.24 63.73 22.32
N ASP A 249 14.56 64.39 23.25
CA ASP A 249 13.17 64.79 23.06
C ASP A 249 13.07 66.05 22.17
N PRO A 250 11.85 66.46 21.76
CA PRO A 250 11.67 67.63 20.90
C PRO A 250 12.12 68.96 21.52
N GLN A 251 12.38 69.00 22.83
CA GLN A 251 12.90 70.16 23.56
C GLN A 251 14.42 70.08 23.77
N HIS A 252 15.11 69.19 23.05
CA HIS A 252 16.56 69.00 23.13
C HIS A 252 17.06 68.47 24.49
N ARG A 253 16.18 67.85 25.29
CA ARG A 253 16.54 67.24 26.57
C ARG A 253 16.92 65.78 26.37
N LEU A 254 17.88 65.32 27.16
CA LEU A 254 18.38 63.95 27.10
C LEU A 254 17.39 63.01 27.78
N VAL A 255 17.01 61.94 27.10
CA VAL A 255 16.20 60.83 27.62
C VAL A 255 17.02 59.55 27.54
N PHE A 256 17.10 58.80 28.62
CA PHE A 256 17.86 57.55 28.67
C PHE A 256 17.20 56.57 29.64
N ILE A 257 17.60 55.30 29.56
CA ILE A 257 17.19 54.27 30.50
C ILE A 257 18.23 54.24 31.62
N ASN A 258 17.81 54.41 32.88
CA ASN A 258 18.65 54.06 34.03
C ASN A 258 18.41 52.58 34.34
N GLU A 259 19.43 51.76 34.09
CA GLU A 259 19.31 50.31 34.19
C GLU A 259 19.20 49.83 35.64
N GLN A 260 19.95 50.44 36.58
CA GLN A 260 19.93 50.10 38.01
C GLN A 260 18.53 50.30 38.61
N LEU A 261 17.86 51.39 38.22
CA LEU A 261 16.52 51.73 38.70
C LEU A 261 15.39 51.11 37.86
N ASN A 262 15.73 50.46 36.74
CA ASN A 262 14.81 50.04 35.69
C ASN A 262 13.79 51.14 35.34
N ASP A 263 14.31 52.33 35.00
CA ASP A 263 13.52 53.54 34.78
C ASP A 263 13.91 54.27 33.49
N ILE A 264 13.01 55.09 32.96
CA ILE A 264 13.33 56.03 31.88
C ILE A 264 13.47 57.40 32.50
N SER A 265 14.68 57.93 32.45
CA SER A 265 15.07 59.21 33.04
C SER A 265 15.21 60.28 31.96
N ARG A 266 14.85 61.52 32.31
CA ARG A 266 15.04 62.72 31.49
C ARG A 266 15.89 63.74 32.23
N LEU A 267 16.92 64.24 31.56
CA LEU A 267 17.84 65.26 32.06
C LEU A 267 17.76 66.50 31.18
N ASP A 268 17.50 67.65 31.82
CA ASP A 268 17.53 68.95 31.15
C ASP A 268 18.95 69.52 31.19
N PRO A 269 19.60 69.80 30.05
CA PRO A 269 20.94 70.38 30.04
C PRO A 269 21.01 71.82 30.60
N GLN A 270 19.89 72.52 30.73
CA GLN A 270 19.80 73.84 31.39
C GLN A 270 19.67 73.71 32.91
N GLU A 271 19.04 72.64 33.38
CA GLU A 271 18.88 72.30 34.81
C GLU A 271 19.48 70.90 35.10
N PRO A 272 20.81 70.73 34.96
CA PRO A 272 21.42 69.41 34.93
C PRO A 272 21.26 68.65 36.26
N TYR A 273 20.91 69.31 37.37
CA TYR A 273 20.76 68.68 38.67
C TYR A 273 19.40 67.98 38.87
N ILE A 274 18.47 68.11 37.92
CA ILE A 274 17.13 67.54 38.01
C ILE A 274 17.01 66.42 36.98
N VAL A 275 16.90 65.17 37.48
CA VAL A 275 16.56 64.01 36.68
C VAL A 275 15.10 63.66 36.94
N GLU A 276 14.27 63.78 35.91
CA GLU A 276 12.86 63.44 35.96
C GLU A 276 12.64 61.99 35.52
N SER A 277 12.03 61.17 36.37
CA SER A 277 11.63 59.81 36.00
C SER A 277 10.33 59.86 35.18
N LEU A 278 10.43 59.52 33.89
CA LEU A 278 9.31 59.48 32.94
C LEU A 278 8.52 58.17 33.02
N LEU A 279 9.20 57.05 33.31
CA LEU A 279 8.61 55.73 33.46
C LEU A 279 9.37 54.95 34.51
N ASN A 280 8.67 54.37 35.48
CA ASN A 280 9.24 53.49 36.51
C ASN A 280 8.16 52.52 37.00
N GLN A 281 8.55 51.55 37.83
CA GLN A 281 7.62 50.56 38.40
C GLN A 281 6.43 51.21 39.11
N GLN A 282 6.64 52.28 39.89
CA GLN A 282 5.57 52.94 40.64
C GLN A 282 4.52 53.61 39.72
N LEU A 283 4.95 54.25 38.63
CA LEU A 283 4.06 54.84 37.64
C LEU A 283 3.31 53.75 36.85
N PHE A 284 3.99 52.65 36.54
CA PHE A 284 3.42 51.51 35.83
C PHE A 284 2.34 50.79 36.66
N ASP A 285 2.59 50.60 37.97
CA ASP A 285 1.60 50.07 38.93
C ASP A 285 0.39 51.00 39.07
N LYS A 286 0.61 52.32 39.18
CA LYS A 286 -0.49 53.31 39.26
C LYS A 286 -1.39 53.29 38.02
N ALA A 287 -0.83 52.96 36.86
CA ALA A 287 -1.60 52.81 35.62
C ALA A 287 -2.35 51.46 35.52
N GLY A 288 -2.12 50.53 36.45
CA GLY A 288 -2.84 49.26 36.53
C GLY A 288 -2.25 48.12 35.66
N TYR A 289 -1.01 48.25 35.18
CA TYR A 289 -0.37 47.26 34.30
C TYR A 289 0.53 46.23 35.03
N GLY A 290 0.70 46.35 36.34
CA GLY A 290 1.45 45.38 37.16
C GLY A 290 2.97 45.56 37.09
N LYS A 291 3.73 44.48 36.85
CA LYS A 291 5.20 44.51 36.86
C LYS A 291 5.77 45.05 35.55
N LEU A 292 6.63 46.07 35.63
CA LEU A 292 7.42 46.59 34.53
C LEU A 292 8.56 45.61 34.22
N GLY A 293 8.59 45.08 33.00
CA GLY A 293 9.72 44.29 32.49
C GLY A 293 11.00 45.13 32.36
N THR A 294 12.15 44.46 32.19
CA THR A 294 13.46 45.10 32.01
C THR A 294 13.48 45.96 30.75
N LEU A 295 13.71 47.27 30.91
CA LEU A 295 13.74 48.23 29.81
C LEU A 295 14.97 47.99 28.91
N LEU A 296 14.73 47.83 27.60
CA LEU A 296 15.78 47.57 26.61
C LEU A 296 16.02 48.78 25.69
N HIS A 297 14.95 49.49 25.34
CA HIS A 297 15.03 50.59 24.38
C HIS A 297 13.95 51.64 24.62
N VAL A 298 14.32 52.90 24.44
CA VAL A 298 13.40 54.03 24.49
C VAL A 298 13.41 54.80 23.16
N TYR A 299 12.25 55.23 22.74
CA TYR A 299 12.02 56.15 21.63
C TYR A 299 11.24 57.36 22.12
N ALA A 300 11.78 58.56 21.89
CA ALA A 300 11.10 59.82 22.14
C ALA A 300 10.43 60.27 20.84
N SER A 301 9.09 60.29 20.83
CA SER A 301 8.30 60.70 19.68
C SER A 301 8.40 62.22 19.47
N PRO A 302 8.42 62.71 18.22
CA PRO A 302 8.31 64.15 17.90
C PRO A 302 7.10 64.83 18.56
N ASN A 303 6.04 64.07 18.85
CA ASN A 303 4.82 64.56 19.49
C ASN A 303 4.92 64.67 21.03
N GLY A 304 6.09 64.36 21.62
CA GLY A 304 6.35 64.42 23.05
C GLY A 304 5.97 63.17 23.86
N GLY A 305 5.54 62.09 23.19
CA GLY A 305 5.31 60.78 23.82
C GLY A 305 6.59 59.97 23.97
N ILE A 306 6.59 59.00 24.89
CA ILE A 306 7.69 58.06 25.12
C ILE A 306 7.21 56.64 24.86
N PHE A 307 7.90 55.95 23.95
CA PHE A 307 7.64 54.56 23.61
C PHE A 307 8.80 53.72 24.10
N ALA A 308 8.51 52.69 24.90
CA ALA A 308 9.51 51.83 25.50
C ALA A 308 9.30 50.38 25.06
N ALA A 309 10.40 49.72 24.71
CA ALA A 309 10.44 48.28 24.56
C ALA A 309 11.15 47.68 25.78
N THR A 310 10.53 46.67 26.38
CA THR A 310 11.15 45.80 27.37
C THR A 310 11.41 44.42 26.75
N GLU A 311 12.00 43.50 27.51
CA GLU A 311 12.17 42.11 27.10
C GLU A 311 10.87 41.40 26.66
N ASN A 312 9.73 41.78 27.26
CA ASN A 312 8.46 41.05 27.12
C ASN A 312 7.22 41.93 26.97
N GLN A 313 7.35 43.26 26.90
CA GLN A 313 6.24 44.19 26.75
C GLN A 313 6.64 45.49 26.04
N PHE A 314 5.61 46.17 25.54
CA PHE A 314 5.69 47.50 24.97
C PHE A 314 4.93 48.43 25.89
N VAL A 315 5.44 49.64 26.07
CA VAL A 315 4.82 50.66 26.90
C VAL A 315 4.77 51.98 26.15
N LYS A 316 3.58 52.59 26.09
CA LYS A 316 3.36 53.93 25.54
C LYS A 316 2.94 54.88 26.65
N ARG A 317 3.73 55.94 26.81
CA ARG A 317 3.42 57.11 27.63
C ARG A 317 3.15 58.29 26.72
N ASP A 318 2.03 58.98 26.95
CA ASP A 318 1.68 60.17 26.19
C ASP A 318 2.47 61.42 26.65
N ARG A 319 2.22 62.55 25.97
CA ARG A 319 2.81 63.85 26.31
C ARG A 319 2.33 64.43 27.66
N ASN A 320 1.18 63.99 28.15
CA ASN A 320 0.60 64.43 29.42
C ASN A 320 1.14 63.64 30.61
N GLY A 321 1.92 62.59 30.33
CA GLY A 321 2.57 61.73 31.31
C GLY A 321 1.77 60.55 31.80
N SER A 322 0.64 60.25 31.14
CA SER A 322 -0.14 59.05 31.42
C SER A 322 0.34 57.88 30.56
N ILE A 323 0.39 56.69 31.16
CA ILE A 323 0.66 55.45 30.43
C ILE A 323 -0.66 55.03 29.80
N THR A 324 -0.74 55.13 28.47
CA THR A 324 -2.01 54.93 27.73
C THR A 324 -2.18 53.53 27.18
N GLN A 325 -1.08 52.77 27.05
CA GLN A 325 -1.09 51.44 26.45
C GLN A 325 0.11 50.63 26.93
N SER A 326 -0.15 49.37 27.30
CA SER A 326 0.88 48.36 27.43
C SER A 326 0.32 47.02 26.99
N PHE A 327 1.10 46.28 26.19
CA PHE A 327 0.76 44.94 25.73
C PHE A 327 2.03 44.09 25.68
N SER A 328 1.88 42.78 25.87
CA SER A 328 2.95 41.77 25.86
C SER A 328 2.86 40.82 24.66
N SER A 329 1.95 41.11 23.73
CA SER A 329 1.70 40.29 22.55
C SER A 329 1.06 41.14 21.44
N PHE A 330 1.37 40.81 20.20
CA PHE A 330 0.76 41.47 19.04
C PHE A 330 -0.64 40.91 18.80
N ALA A 331 -1.58 41.76 18.37
CA ALA A 331 -2.90 41.30 17.97
C ALA A 331 -2.81 40.55 16.64
N ASN A 332 -3.38 39.34 16.58
CA ASN A 332 -3.47 38.57 15.34
C ASN A 332 -4.32 39.30 14.31
N THR A 333 -3.94 39.20 13.03
CA THR A 333 -4.78 39.72 11.95
C THR A 333 -6.03 38.85 11.77
N ALA A 334 -7.07 39.42 11.16
CA ALA A 334 -8.27 38.67 10.81
C ALA A 334 -7.96 37.45 9.89
N GLY A 335 -6.91 37.56 9.06
CA GLY A 335 -6.42 36.48 8.20
C GLY A 335 -5.80 35.32 8.97
N ASP A 336 -4.94 35.61 9.95
CA ASP A 336 -4.29 34.58 10.78
C ASP A 336 -5.31 33.80 11.60
N THR A 337 -6.31 34.49 12.12
CA THR A 337 -7.40 33.86 12.89
C THR A 337 -8.24 32.93 12.00
N ALA A 338 -8.54 33.33 10.76
CA ALA A 338 -9.25 32.50 9.79
C ALA A 338 -8.43 31.26 9.37
N LEU A 339 -7.11 31.41 9.20
CA LEU A 339 -6.18 30.31 8.95
C LEU A 339 -6.14 29.31 10.11
N GLY A 340 -6.13 29.79 11.36
CA GLY A 340 -6.24 28.94 12.55
C GLY A 340 -7.52 28.12 12.57
N TYR A 341 -8.68 28.74 12.32
CA TYR A 341 -9.96 28.01 12.22
C TYR A 341 -9.96 26.99 11.08
N LEU A 342 -9.42 27.34 9.91
CA LEU A 342 -9.28 26.42 8.78
C LEU A 342 -8.39 25.23 9.13
N PHE A 343 -7.27 25.47 9.83
CA PHE A 343 -6.34 24.44 10.26
C PHE A 343 -7.03 23.42 11.19
N TRP A 344 -7.70 23.89 12.24
CA TRP A 344 -8.41 23.01 13.18
C TRP A 344 -9.60 22.30 12.54
N PHE A 345 -10.29 22.95 11.59
CA PHE A 345 -11.31 22.29 10.78
C PHE A 345 -10.71 21.15 9.94
N LEU A 346 -9.57 21.38 9.28
CA LEU A 346 -8.85 20.34 8.52
C LEU A 346 -8.40 19.18 9.41
N ALA A 347 -7.89 19.46 10.62
CA ALA A 347 -7.51 18.43 11.58
C ALA A 347 -8.71 17.58 12.05
N LEU A 348 -9.89 18.21 12.26
CA LEU A 348 -11.14 17.50 12.57
C LEU A 348 -11.61 16.62 11.41
N VAL A 349 -11.53 17.13 10.18
CA VAL A 349 -11.83 16.35 8.97
C VAL A 349 -10.87 15.18 8.81
N GLU A 350 -9.58 15.38 9.11
CA GLU A 350 -8.56 14.34 9.10
C GLU A 350 -8.86 13.25 10.14
N LEU A 351 -9.17 13.62 11.38
CA LEU A 351 -9.56 12.67 12.42
C LEU A 351 -10.81 11.86 12.03
N ALA A 352 -11.82 12.52 11.48
CA ALA A 352 -13.03 11.86 10.99
C ALA A 352 -12.71 10.89 9.84
N LEU A 353 -11.82 11.26 8.92
CA LEU A 353 -11.33 10.40 7.84
C LEU A 353 -10.57 9.18 8.38
N VAL A 354 -9.72 9.34 9.40
CA VAL A 354 -8.97 8.25 10.05
C VAL A 354 -9.94 7.27 10.73
N ILE A 355 -10.91 7.76 11.49
CA ILE A 355 -11.93 6.94 12.16
C ILE A 355 -12.78 6.20 11.12
N TRP A 356 -13.22 6.90 10.07
CA TRP A 356 -13.98 6.30 8.98
C TRP A 356 -13.16 5.24 8.23
N LEU A 357 -11.88 5.50 7.96
CA LEU A 357 -10.93 4.58 7.33
C LEU A 357 -10.74 3.31 8.18
N HIS A 358 -10.54 3.45 9.50
CA HIS A 358 -10.39 2.31 10.38
C HIS A 358 -11.65 1.43 10.37
N ARG A 359 -12.84 2.04 10.47
CA ARG A 359 -14.11 1.31 10.36
C ARG A 359 -14.27 0.66 9.00
N PHE A 360 -13.90 1.34 7.92
CA PHE A 360 -13.99 0.81 6.56
C PHE A 360 -13.07 -0.39 6.33
N VAL A 361 -11.81 -0.32 6.77
CA VAL A 361 -10.84 -1.43 6.66
C VAL A 361 -11.32 -2.64 7.46
N TYR A 362 -11.68 -2.44 8.72
CA TYR A 362 -11.99 -3.54 9.63
C TYR A 362 -13.36 -4.16 9.39
N VAL A 363 -14.39 -3.34 9.13
CA VAL A 363 -15.78 -3.81 9.00
C VAL A 363 -16.15 -4.12 7.55
N HIS A 364 -15.64 -3.38 6.57
CA HIS A 364 -16.10 -3.52 5.17
C HIS A 364 -15.10 -4.22 4.25
N MET A 365 -13.80 -4.19 4.57
CA MET A 365 -12.75 -4.68 3.68
C MET A 365 -12.24 -6.07 4.07
N LEU A 366 -12.12 -6.36 5.38
CA LEU A 366 -11.79 -7.70 5.87
C LEU A 366 -12.87 -8.74 5.54
N ASP A 367 -14.15 -8.36 5.53
CA ASP A 367 -15.26 -9.26 5.21
C ASP A 367 -15.47 -9.53 3.72
N ARG A 368 -14.81 -8.77 2.83
CA ARG A 368 -14.90 -8.99 1.39
C ARG A 368 -13.89 -10.01 0.90
N LYS A 369 -14.24 -10.70 -0.20
CA LYS A 369 -13.35 -11.60 -0.98
C LYS A 369 -12.29 -10.82 -1.75
N VAL A 370 -11.52 -9.97 -1.06
CA VAL A 370 -10.32 -9.32 -1.59
C VAL A 370 -9.12 -10.26 -1.44
N PRO A 371 -8.14 -10.26 -2.37
CA PRO A 371 -6.96 -11.10 -2.25
C PRO A 371 -6.22 -10.84 -0.93
N LEU A 372 -5.81 -11.91 -0.24
CA LEU A 372 -5.14 -11.84 1.05
C LEU A 372 -3.92 -10.89 1.04
N MET A 373 -3.15 -10.91 -0.05
CA MET A 373 -1.99 -10.02 -0.21
C MET A 373 -2.33 -8.53 -0.22
N LEU A 374 -3.50 -8.15 -0.75
CA LEU A 374 -3.93 -6.76 -0.69
C LEU A 374 -4.31 -6.36 0.74
N LYS A 375 -4.88 -7.29 1.52
CA LYS A 375 -5.15 -7.06 2.94
C LYS A 375 -3.85 -6.86 3.73
N PHE A 376 -2.81 -7.66 3.45
CA PHE A 376 -1.49 -7.46 4.05
C PHE A 376 -0.88 -6.11 3.66
N LEU A 377 -0.92 -5.72 2.38
CA LEU A 377 -0.36 -4.44 1.94
C LEU A 377 -1.05 -3.26 2.65
N ILE A 378 -2.37 -3.32 2.80
CA ILE A 378 -3.14 -2.29 3.52
C ILE A 378 -2.81 -2.26 5.02
N ALA A 379 -2.54 -3.41 5.64
CA ALA A 379 -2.18 -3.48 7.06
C ALA A 379 -0.73 -3.05 7.34
N PHE A 380 0.22 -3.44 6.50
CA PHE A 380 1.65 -3.21 6.75
C PHE A 380 2.11 -1.81 6.36
N VAL A 381 1.57 -1.20 5.29
CA VAL A 381 2.00 0.14 4.85
C VAL A 381 1.89 1.19 5.98
N PRO A 382 0.75 1.33 6.69
CA PRO A 382 0.65 2.29 7.80
C PRO A 382 1.63 1.99 8.94
N ILE A 383 1.84 0.72 9.29
CA ILE A 383 2.77 0.32 10.35
C ILE A 383 4.20 0.71 10.00
N VAL A 384 4.63 0.48 8.76
CA VAL A 384 5.97 0.86 8.29
C VAL A 384 6.12 2.38 8.31
N VAL A 385 5.12 3.12 7.81
CA VAL A 385 5.16 4.59 7.82
C VAL A 385 5.26 5.13 9.24
N VAL A 386 4.39 4.70 10.16
CA VAL A 386 4.40 5.16 11.56
C VAL A 386 5.72 4.80 12.24
N SER A 387 6.22 3.57 12.05
CA SER A 387 7.52 3.13 12.58
C SER A 387 8.67 3.98 12.05
N MET A 388 8.66 4.32 10.75
CA MET A 388 9.70 5.14 10.13
C MET A 388 9.65 6.60 10.59
N LEU A 389 8.45 7.15 10.82
CA LEU A 389 8.29 8.48 11.41
C LEU A 389 8.81 8.52 12.85
N TRP A 390 8.48 7.51 13.66
CA TRP A 390 8.97 7.39 15.03
C TRP A 390 10.49 7.23 15.08
N LEU A 391 11.05 6.37 14.21
CA LEU A 391 12.49 6.19 14.10
C LEU A 391 13.19 7.48 13.64
N SER A 392 12.64 8.19 12.66
CA SER A 392 13.16 9.47 12.20
C SER A 392 13.24 10.49 13.34
N GLU A 393 12.22 10.54 14.20
CA GLU A 393 12.21 11.44 15.35
C GLU A 393 13.24 11.01 16.40
N ALA A 394 13.30 9.72 16.73
CA ALA A 394 14.26 9.19 17.69
C ALA A 394 15.72 9.42 17.26
N VAL A 395 16.02 9.25 15.96
CA VAL A 395 17.36 9.53 15.40
C VAL A 395 17.67 11.02 15.48
N TYR A 396 16.73 11.88 15.10
CA TYR A 396 16.91 13.33 15.18
C TYR A 396 17.23 13.78 16.61
N GLN A 397 16.43 13.35 17.60
CA GLN A 397 16.63 13.70 19.01
C GLN A 397 18.02 13.27 19.49
N ARG A 398 18.41 12.01 19.26
CA ARG A 398 19.73 11.51 19.68
C ARG A 398 20.89 12.24 19.02
N VAL A 399 20.77 12.60 17.74
CA VAL A 399 21.84 13.34 17.04
C VAL A 399 21.93 14.77 17.57
N SER A 400 20.79 15.44 17.75
CA SER A 400 20.71 16.80 18.29
C SER A 400 21.28 16.88 19.70
N GLU A 401 20.81 16.01 20.61
CA GLU A 401 21.29 15.92 22.00
C GLU A 401 22.80 15.64 22.06
N LYS A 402 23.29 14.73 21.21
CA LYS A 402 24.72 14.42 21.16
C LYS A 402 25.56 15.62 20.71
N LEU A 403 25.10 16.36 19.70
CA LEU A 403 25.78 17.57 19.20
C LEU A 403 25.78 18.67 20.26
N GLU A 404 24.67 18.89 20.95
CA GLU A 404 24.59 19.88 22.04
C GLU A 404 25.51 19.50 23.20
N HIS A 405 25.48 18.24 23.67
CA HIS A 405 26.37 17.78 24.73
C HIS A 405 27.85 17.86 24.36
N GLU A 406 28.22 17.64 23.10
CA GLU A 406 29.61 17.81 22.65
C GLU A 406 30.04 19.28 22.73
N VAL A 407 29.17 20.21 22.34
CA VAL A 407 29.39 21.65 22.49
C VAL A 407 29.49 22.06 23.97
N GLU A 408 28.56 21.60 24.81
CA GLU A 408 28.56 21.85 26.25
C GLU A 408 29.85 21.37 26.92
N ASN A 409 30.27 20.13 26.64
CA ASN A 409 31.50 19.56 27.21
C ASN A 409 32.75 20.35 26.79
N ASN A 410 32.82 20.80 25.54
CA ASN A 410 33.92 21.63 25.06
C ASN A 410 33.96 22.98 25.81
N PHE A 411 32.81 23.62 26.04
CA PHE A 411 32.75 24.84 26.83
C PHE A 411 33.04 24.62 28.30
N LEU A 412 32.58 23.51 28.88
CA LEU A 412 32.87 23.14 30.26
C LEU A 412 34.38 22.99 30.50
N LEU A 413 35.11 22.39 29.56
CA LEU A 413 36.57 22.28 29.62
C LEU A 413 37.26 23.66 29.62
N VAL A 414 36.81 24.58 28.76
CA VAL A 414 37.35 25.95 28.70
C VAL A 414 37.00 26.72 29.97
N ALA A 415 35.75 26.65 30.43
CA ALA A 415 35.26 27.32 31.63
C ALA A 415 35.96 26.80 32.89
N ALA A 416 36.10 25.49 33.05
CA ALA A 416 36.81 24.90 34.19
C ALA A 416 38.29 25.34 34.27
N GLY A 417 38.89 25.68 33.12
CA GLY A 417 40.23 26.27 33.04
C GLY A 417 40.32 27.75 33.43
N SER A 418 39.20 28.44 33.69
CA SER A 418 39.13 29.89 33.94
C SER A 418 40.09 30.39 35.01
N ASN A 419 40.25 29.63 36.10
CA ASN A 419 41.12 30.00 37.21
C ASN A 419 42.62 30.10 36.83
N TYR A 420 43.04 29.56 35.68
CA TYR A 420 44.42 29.70 35.22
C TYR A 420 44.69 31.01 34.48
N PHE A 421 43.67 31.59 33.84
CA PHE A 421 43.83 32.75 32.95
C PHE A 421 43.03 33.98 33.39
N VAL A 422 41.93 33.81 34.12
CA VAL A 422 41.20 34.91 34.76
C VAL A 422 41.92 35.26 36.05
N LYS A 423 42.37 36.51 36.14
CA LYS A 423 43.10 37.03 37.29
C LYS A 423 42.12 37.56 38.34
N GLY A 424 41.79 36.71 39.33
CA GLY A 424 40.77 37.01 40.34
C GLY A 424 41.10 38.19 41.26
N ASP A 425 42.38 38.40 41.61
CA ASP A 425 42.81 39.53 42.45
C ASP A 425 42.57 40.87 41.74
N GLU A 426 42.84 40.94 40.44
CA GLU A 426 42.58 42.08 39.59
C GLU A 426 41.08 42.31 39.40
N LEU A 427 40.28 41.24 39.25
CA LEU A 427 38.82 41.35 39.16
C LEU A 427 38.21 41.95 40.43
N GLU A 428 38.74 41.57 41.60
CA GLU A 428 38.27 42.10 42.89
C GLU A 428 38.50 43.63 43.02
N LYS A 429 39.56 44.17 42.40
CA LYS A 429 39.90 45.60 42.45
C LYS A 429 39.05 46.50 41.56
N LEU A 430 38.40 45.95 40.52
CA LEU A 430 37.50 46.72 39.66
C LEU A 430 36.24 47.02 40.45
N ASN A 431 35.82 48.28 40.63
CA ASN A 431 34.66 48.63 41.48
C ASN A 431 33.65 49.55 40.80
N SER A 432 34.05 50.23 39.71
CA SER A 432 33.23 51.22 39.03
C SER A 432 33.41 51.16 37.50
N PRO A 433 32.42 51.60 36.69
CA PRO A 433 32.60 51.78 35.25
C PRO A 433 33.82 52.65 34.87
N LEU A 434 34.28 53.51 35.77
CA LEU A 434 35.48 54.33 35.58
C LEU A 434 36.77 53.51 35.42
N ASP A 435 36.77 52.27 35.90
CA ASP A 435 37.90 51.34 35.80
C ASP A 435 38.08 50.76 34.39
N TYR A 436 37.18 51.08 33.45
CA TYR A 436 37.30 50.65 32.06
C TYR A 436 38.65 51.05 31.47
N MET A 437 39.38 50.05 30.96
CA MET A 437 40.73 50.17 30.40
C MET A 437 41.82 50.69 31.37
N ASN A 438 41.59 50.63 32.69
CA ASN A 438 42.64 50.83 33.69
C ASN A 438 43.70 49.69 33.63
N GLY A 439 44.66 49.68 34.56
CA GLY A 439 45.71 48.66 34.60
C GLY A 439 45.16 47.24 34.77
N ASP A 440 44.35 47.03 35.81
CA ASP A 440 43.77 45.73 36.15
C ASP A 440 42.84 45.20 35.04
N TYR A 441 42.00 46.06 34.46
CA TYR A 441 41.11 45.72 33.34
C TYR A 441 41.92 45.27 32.11
N ARG A 442 43.00 45.98 31.76
CA ARG A 442 43.87 45.60 30.64
C ARG A 442 44.58 44.26 30.87
N THR A 443 45.00 43.98 32.10
CA THR A 443 45.58 42.69 32.47
C THR A 443 44.61 41.55 32.21
N ILE A 444 43.38 41.63 32.74
CA ILE A 444 42.34 40.61 32.53
C ILE A 444 42.01 40.47 31.05
N ARG A 445 41.78 41.59 30.33
CA ARG A 445 41.43 41.59 28.90
C ARG A 445 42.52 40.94 28.06
N SER A 446 43.79 41.23 28.36
CA SER A 446 44.92 40.63 27.65
C SER A 446 44.98 39.11 27.85
N SER A 447 44.75 38.63 29.07
CA SER A 447 44.76 37.19 29.39
C SER A 447 43.59 36.45 28.72
N LEU A 448 42.40 37.04 28.70
CA LEU A 448 41.24 36.50 27.97
C LEU A 448 41.48 36.48 26.45
N SER A 449 42.07 37.54 25.89
CA SER A 449 42.38 37.59 24.45
C SER A 449 43.43 36.55 24.03
N ALA A 450 44.42 36.29 24.91
CA ALA A 450 45.49 35.32 24.65
C ALA A 450 44.97 33.87 24.60
N LEU A 451 43.92 33.54 25.37
CA LEU A 451 43.28 32.22 25.34
C LEU A 451 42.76 31.87 23.94
N PHE A 452 42.13 32.83 23.26
CA PHE A 452 41.63 32.60 21.91
C PHE A 452 42.73 32.55 20.85
N GLY A 453 43.84 33.26 21.10
CA GLY A 453 45.03 33.18 20.26
C GLY A 453 45.71 31.80 20.30
N SER A 454 45.73 31.14 21.46
CA SER A 454 46.37 29.82 21.65
C SER A 454 45.52 28.64 21.19
N LEU A 455 44.19 28.79 21.09
CA LEU A 455 43.24 27.76 20.65
C LEU A 455 43.11 27.62 19.11
N GLY A 456 44.05 28.15 18.32
CA GLY A 456 44.07 27.97 16.86
C GLY A 456 43.45 29.10 16.03
N GLY A 457 43.30 30.30 16.61
CA GLY A 457 43.10 31.56 15.88
C GLY A 457 41.70 31.85 15.34
N LYS A 458 40.77 30.88 15.31
CA LYS A 458 39.36 31.11 14.96
C LYS A 458 38.46 30.75 16.13
N ARG A 459 37.78 31.75 16.69
CA ARG A 459 36.87 31.58 17.84
C ARG A 459 35.56 30.86 17.48
N GLU A 460 35.27 30.65 16.20
CA GLU A 460 34.05 29.96 15.70
C GLU A 460 32.74 30.39 16.39
N GLY A 461 32.60 31.68 16.70
CA GLY A 461 31.39 32.21 17.34
C GLY A 461 31.44 32.24 18.87
N GLN A 462 32.49 31.71 19.47
CA GLN A 462 32.68 31.64 20.91
C GLN A 462 32.90 33.03 21.51
N TYR A 463 32.20 33.31 22.61
CA TYR A 463 32.38 34.52 23.42
C TYR A 463 32.80 34.21 24.85
N THR A 464 33.12 35.29 25.56
CA THR A 464 33.41 35.26 26.99
C THR A 464 32.81 36.46 27.67
N THR A 465 32.21 36.21 28.81
CA THR A 465 31.71 37.24 29.71
C THR A 465 32.29 37.00 31.09
N LEU A 466 32.78 38.05 31.73
CA LEU A 466 33.29 38.00 33.10
C LEU A 466 32.35 38.78 34.01
N TYR A 467 31.84 38.08 35.01
CA TYR A 467 30.97 38.63 36.03
C TYR A 467 31.74 38.81 37.32
N LYS A 468 31.51 39.93 38.00
CA LYS A 468 31.97 40.15 39.37
C LYS A 468 30.83 39.82 40.34
N LEU A 469 31.17 39.09 41.39
CA LEU A 469 30.25 38.72 42.47
C LEU A 469 30.45 39.67 43.65
N GLU A 470 29.41 40.42 44.02
CA GLU A 470 29.43 41.31 45.18
C GLU A 470 28.10 41.26 45.91
N ASN A 471 28.13 41.08 47.24
CA ASN A 471 26.94 41.02 48.10
C ASN A 471 25.85 40.02 47.63
N GLY A 472 26.25 38.98 46.90
CA GLY A 472 25.32 37.99 46.35
C GLY A 472 24.71 38.38 45.01
N GLU A 473 25.09 39.51 44.42
CA GLU A 473 24.67 39.99 43.10
C GLU A 473 25.80 39.84 42.07
N LEU A 474 25.43 39.65 40.80
CA LEU A 474 26.37 39.55 39.68
C LEU A 474 26.30 40.79 38.80
N PHE A 475 27.48 41.29 38.45
CA PHE A 475 27.65 42.44 37.57
C PHE A 475 28.52 42.04 36.38
N ILE A 476 28.09 42.34 35.16
CA ILE A 476 28.92 42.15 33.96
C ILE A 476 30.05 43.18 34.02
N VAL A 477 31.29 42.72 34.15
CA VAL A 477 32.47 43.58 34.23
C VAL A 477 33.26 43.57 32.93
N MET A 478 33.24 42.47 32.19
CA MET A 478 33.89 42.40 30.88
C MET A 478 33.08 41.54 29.94
N ASP A 479 32.83 42.05 28.74
CA ASP A 479 32.28 41.31 27.62
C ASP A 479 33.23 41.51 26.43
N ASP A 480 33.37 40.49 25.59
CA ASP A 480 34.42 40.46 24.57
C ASP A 480 34.19 41.51 23.47
N ASP A 481 32.94 41.71 23.09
CA ASP A 481 32.50 42.74 22.15
C ASP A 481 32.36 44.14 22.79
N SER A 482 32.51 44.23 24.11
CA SER A 482 32.35 45.47 24.87
C SER A 482 31.00 46.16 24.60
N SER A 483 29.98 45.41 24.18
CA SER A 483 28.64 45.91 23.86
C SER A 483 27.88 46.35 25.10
N VAL A 484 28.20 45.70 26.22
CA VAL A 484 27.64 45.94 27.54
C VAL A 484 28.59 46.85 28.35
N PRO A 485 28.08 47.92 28.99
CA PRO A 485 28.90 48.72 29.90
C PRO A 485 29.32 47.91 31.14
N MET A 486 30.45 48.28 31.72
CA MET A 486 30.92 47.68 32.97
C MET A 486 29.90 47.90 34.09
N PHE A 487 29.82 46.93 34.99
CA PHE A 487 28.92 46.92 36.16
C PHE A 487 27.43 46.86 35.84
N ARG A 488 27.06 46.36 34.66
CA ARG A 488 25.66 46.07 34.34
C ARG A 488 25.13 44.95 35.26
N PRO A 489 24.08 45.19 36.08
CA PRO A 489 23.51 44.16 36.93
C PRO A 489 22.85 43.05 36.10
N MET A 490 22.92 41.82 36.58
CA MET A 490 22.30 40.66 35.95
C MET A 490 21.40 39.92 36.94
N GLU A 491 20.23 39.46 36.47
CA GLU A 491 19.37 38.58 37.26
C GLU A 491 20.00 37.18 37.41
N LEU A 492 20.05 36.66 38.64
CA LEU A 492 20.62 35.36 38.95
C LEU A 492 19.69 34.22 38.51
N THR A 493 19.98 33.63 37.35
CA THR A 493 19.30 32.41 36.90
C THR A 493 19.75 31.18 37.71
N PRO A 494 19.02 30.04 37.64
CA PRO A 494 19.36 28.83 38.39
C PRO A 494 20.79 28.34 38.18
N ASP A 495 21.32 28.42 36.96
CA ASP A 495 22.67 27.94 36.62
C ASP A 495 23.76 28.77 37.32
N TYR A 496 23.62 30.10 37.31
CA TYR A 496 24.56 30.99 38.02
C TYR A 496 24.50 30.78 39.53
N ARG A 497 23.29 30.60 40.08
CA ARG A 497 23.11 30.28 41.49
C ARG A 497 23.79 28.96 41.84
N GLN A 498 23.65 27.95 40.99
CA GLN A 498 24.31 26.65 41.18
C GLN A 498 25.84 26.78 41.21
N VAL A 499 26.45 27.58 40.32
CA VAL A 499 27.90 27.82 40.35
C VAL A 499 28.33 28.48 41.65
N ILE A 500 27.60 29.51 42.09
CA ILE A 500 27.91 30.27 43.31
C ILE A 500 27.79 29.37 44.55
N GLU A 501 26.73 28.56 44.63
CA GLU A 501 26.46 27.68 45.78
C GLU A 501 27.38 26.45 45.81
N THR A 502 27.66 25.84 44.66
CA THR A 502 28.42 24.58 44.60
C THR A 502 29.92 24.78 44.38
N GLY A 503 30.34 25.94 43.87
CA GLY A 503 31.72 26.21 43.49
C GLY A 503 32.23 25.33 42.33
N LYS A 504 31.32 24.75 41.53
CA LYS A 504 31.65 23.90 40.39
C LYS A 504 31.24 24.55 39.08
N ALA A 505 31.97 24.23 38.02
CA ALA A 505 31.58 24.63 36.68
C ALA A 505 30.32 23.87 36.23
N VAL A 506 29.42 24.55 35.53
CA VAL A 506 28.16 24.00 35.02
C VAL A 506 27.96 24.44 33.57
N THR A 507 27.12 23.74 32.84
CA THR A 507 26.68 24.12 31.49
C THR A 507 25.21 24.48 31.52
N GLY A 508 24.80 25.33 30.59
CA GLY A 508 23.41 25.76 30.47
C GLY A 508 23.11 26.27 29.07
N SER A 509 21.83 26.53 28.83
CA SER A 509 21.37 27.20 27.63
C SER A 509 20.26 28.19 27.96
N THR A 510 20.17 29.27 27.20
CA THR A 510 19.14 30.29 27.37
C THR A 510 18.67 30.81 26.01
N ASP A 511 17.41 31.22 25.91
CA ASP A 511 16.81 31.84 24.73
C ASP A 511 16.36 33.25 25.12
N ASP A 512 17.02 34.28 24.57
CA ASP A 512 16.79 35.68 24.94
C ASP A 512 16.49 36.57 23.70
N SER A 513 16.30 37.88 23.93
CA SER A 513 16.03 38.85 22.85
C SER A 513 17.16 38.98 21.82
N ARG A 514 18.34 38.43 22.10
CA ARG A 514 19.53 38.47 21.24
C ARG A 514 19.79 37.14 20.53
N GLY A 515 19.34 36.00 21.07
CA GLY A 515 19.48 34.69 20.44
C GLY A 515 19.33 33.50 21.40
N TYR A 516 19.57 32.29 20.86
CA TYR A 516 19.71 31.06 21.63
C TYR A 516 21.19 30.81 21.93
N TRP A 517 21.55 30.70 23.20
CA TRP A 517 22.92 30.60 23.66
C TRP A 517 23.14 29.27 24.37
N ILE A 518 24.26 28.60 24.06
CA ILE A 518 24.77 27.48 24.86
C ILE A 518 26.06 27.96 25.51
N TYR A 519 26.15 27.84 26.83
CA TYR A 519 27.23 28.39 27.63
C TYR A 519 27.71 27.42 28.71
N ALA A 520 28.90 27.68 29.22
CA ALA A 520 29.46 27.09 30.42
C ALA A 520 29.90 28.19 31.37
N LEU A 521 29.62 27.98 32.65
CA LEU A 521 29.91 28.90 33.74
C LEU A 521 30.93 28.24 34.65
N SER A 522 31.86 29.03 35.20
CA SER A 522 32.86 28.56 36.14
C SER A 522 33.19 29.64 37.18
N PRO A 523 33.35 29.26 38.45
CA PRO A 523 33.68 30.22 39.49
C PRO A 523 35.11 30.75 39.33
N VAL A 524 35.27 32.04 39.62
CA VAL A 524 36.57 32.73 39.63
C VAL A 524 36.96 33.01 41.07
N TYR A 525 38.12 32.52 41.47
CA TYR A 525 38.67 32.74 42.80
C TYR A 525 39.84 33.71 42.76
N ASN A 526 39.97 34.52 43.81
CA ASN A 526 41.18 35.31 44.04
C ASN A 526 42.29 34.45 44.70
N SER A 527 43.48 35.01 44.90
CA SER A 527 44.62 34.30 45.52
C SER A 527 44.36 33.83 46.95
N SER A 528 43.39 34.42 47.66
CA SER A 528 42.98 34.01 49.01
C SER A 528 41.95 32.86 49.02
N GLY A 529 41.50 32.39 47.85
CA GLY A 529 40.48 31.35 47.74
C GLY A 529 39.03 31.85 47.90
N LYS A 530 38.82 33.18 47.95
CA LYS A 530 37.48 33.78 47.95
C LYS A 530 36.95 33.81 46.52
N MET A 531 35.69 33.38 46.33
CA MET A 531 35.00 33.55 45.05
C MET A 531 34.70 35.03 44.83
N VAL A 532 35.21 35.59 43.74
CA VAL A 532 35.10 37.02 43.40
C VAL A 532 34.32 37.26 42.12
N GLY A 533 33.96 36.20 41.40
CA GLY A 533 33.22 36.31 40.15
C GLY A 533 32.86 34.97 39.52
N VAL A 534 32.23 35.06 38.35
CA VAL A 534 31.89 33.93 37.49
C VAL A 534 32.42 34.24 36.09
N TYR A 535 33.08 33.27 35.49
CA TYR A 535 33.49 33.30 34.09
C TYR A 535 32.50 32.50 33.26
N GLU A 536 31.99 33.11 32.21
CA GLU A 536 31.16 32.47 31.21
C GLU A 536 31.90 32.36 29.89
N THR A 537 31.74 31.24 29.20
CA THR A 537 32.04 31.11 27.79
C THR A 537 30.95 30.33 27.09
N GLY A 538 30.61 30.73 25.88
CA GLY A 538 29.55 30.08 25.13
C GLY A 538 29.58 30.47 23.66
N LYS A 539 28.54 30.11 22.91
CA LYS A 539 28.31 30.60 21.55
C LYS A 539 26.82 30.80 21.27
N ASP A 540 26.53 31.63 20.29
CA ASP A 540 25.21 31.67 19.66
C ASP A 540 24.96 30.31 18.96
N ALA A 541 23.97 29.58 19.44
CA ALA A 541 23.54 28.28 18.95
C ALA A 541 22.35 28.37 17.98
N ASN A 542 21.93 29.57 17.56
CA ASN A 542 20.93 29.72 16.49
C ASN A 542 21.38 29.04 15.19
N GLY A 543 22.66 29.15 14.84
CA GLY A 543 23.23 28.44 13.68
C GLY A 543 23.15 26.91 13.83
N LEU A 544 23.37 26.39 15.05
CA LEU A 544 23.21 24.97 15.36
C LEU A 544 21.74 24.55 15.28
N ARG A 545 20.81 25.38 15.78
CA ARG A 545 19.37 25.14 15.72
C ARG A 545 18.84 25.13 14.27
N GLU A 546 19.30 26.07 13.44
CA GLU A 546 19.02 26.06 12.00
C GLU A 546 19.60 24.82 11.32
N HIS A 547 20.85 24.47 11.62
CA HIS A 547 21.47 23.27 11.08
C HIS A 547 20.73 22.00 11.51
N ASN A 548 20.27 21.92 12.75
CA ASN A 548 19.44 20.83 13.25
C ASN A 548 18.11 20.74 12.48
N GLN A 549 17.47 21.87 12.14
CA GLN A 549 16.28 21.87 11.29
C GLN A 549 16.56 21.34 9.87
N ASP A 550 17.69 21.71 9.27
CA ASP A 550 18.12 21.19 7.97
C ASP A 550 18.42 19.69 8.05
N LEU A 551 19.14 19.24 9.08
CA LEU A 551 19.40 17.83 9.36
C LEU A 551 18.09 17.05 9.50
N LYS A 552 17.10 17.61 10.19
CA LYS A 552 15.77 17.01 10.34
C LYS A 552 15.10 16.77 8.99
N LEU A 553 15.13 17.76 8.09
CA LEU A 553 14.60 17.62 6.74
C LEU A 553 15.35 16.55 5.93
N VAL A 554 16.69 16.51 6.05
CA VAL A 554 17.52 15.49 5.40
C VAL A 554 17.19 14.08 5.91
N ILE A 555 17.04 13.90 7.22
CA ILE A 555 16.66 12.62 7.85
C ILE A 555 15.28 12.19 7.36
N ILE A 556 14.28 13.09 7.39
CA ILE A 556 12.92 12.79 6.90
C ILE A 556 12.93 12.40 5.43
N ARG A 557 13.63 13.16 4.57
CA ARG A 557 13.73 12.87 3.14
C ARG A 557 14.33 11.48 2.91
N ASN A 558 15.44 11.18 3.58
CA ASN A 558 16.11 9.90 3.42
C ASN A 558 15.26 8.74 3.96
N MET A 559 14.58 8.92 5.10
CA MET A 559 13.63 7.92 5.62
C MET A 559 12.43 7.72 4.71
N GLY A 560 11.94 8.80 4.07
CA GLY A 560 10.90 8.72 3.05
C GLY A 560 11.34 7.91 1.83
N LEU A 561 12.57 8.10 1.35
CA LEU A 561 13.16 7.31 0.25
C LEU A 561 13.31 5.83 0.64
N ILE A 562 13.83 5.54 1.83
CA ILE A 562 13.95 4.15 2.34
C ILE A 562 12.57 3.50 2.43
N THR A 563 11.58 4.22 2.97
CA THR A 563 10.19 3.75 3.06
C THR A 563 9.62 3.44 1.68
N LEU A 564 9.84 4.32 0.69
CA LEU A 564 9.40 4.10 -0.69
C LEU A 564 10.01 2.83 -1.29
N VAL A 565 11.31 2.61 -1.10
CA VAL A 565 12.01 1.41 -1.60
C VAL A 565 11.45 0.15 -0.94
N ILE A 566 11.24 0.15 0.39
CA ILE A 566 10.65 -0.97 1.13
C ILE A 566 9.24 -1.27 0.61
N LEU A 567 8.42 -0.24 0.39
CA LEU A 567 7.05 -0.40 -0.12
C LEU A 567 7.02 -0.95 -1.55
N LEU A 568 7.93 -0.50 -2.42
CA LEU A 568 8.06 -1.02 -3.79
C LEU A 568 8.49 -2.48 -3.79
N LEU A 569 9.49 -2.85 -2.98
CA LEU A 569 9.96 -4.22 -2.85
C LEU A 569 8.86 -5.14 -2.30
N PHE A 570 8.17 -4.70 -1.24
CA PHE A 570 7.04 -5.44 -0.66
C PHE A 570 5.89 -5.59 -1.66
N SER A 571 5.57 -4.54 -2.43
CA SER A 571 4.54 -4.59 -3.46
C SER A 571 4.91 -5.55 -4.60
N ALA A 572 6.17 -5.55 -5.05
CA ALA A 572 6.66 -6.47 -6.07
C ALA A 572 6.54 -7.94 -5.63
N ILE A 573 6.95 -8.25 -4.40
CA ILE A 573 6.81 -9.60 -3.81
C ILE A 573 5.33 -9.99 -3.71
N ALA A 574 4.47 -9.11 -3.20
CA ALA A 574 3.04 -9.36 -3.05
C ALA A 574 2.33 -9.59 -4.41
N LEU A 575 2.74 -8.87 -5.46
CA LEU A 575 2.26 -9.06 -6.82
C LEU A 575 2.73 -10.39 -7.41
N SER A 576 4.00 -10.74 -7.23
CA SER A 576 4.57 -12.01 -7.69
C SER A 576 3.77 -13.20 -7.14
N ILE A 577 3.56 -13.23 -5.83
CA ILE A 577 2.79 -14.30 -5.17
C ILE A 577 1.33 -14.30 -5.63
N SER A 578 0.71 -13.12 -5.77
CA SER A 578 -0.67 -13.00 -6.28
C SER A 578 -0.84 -13.59 -7.68
N ILE A 579 0.16 -13.43 -8.56
CA ILE A 579 0.12 -14.00 -9.91
C ILE A 579 0.18 -15.53 -9.84
N SER A 580 1.09 -16.10 -9.06
CA SER A 580 1.22 -17.56 -8.88
C SER A 580 -0.07 -18.19 -8.34
N ILE A 581 -0.69 -17.59 -7.31
CA ILE A 581 -1.96 -18.08 -6.74
C ILE A 581 -3.10 -18.01 -7.77
N ARG A 582 -3.15 -16.96 -8.59
CA ARG A 582 -4.18 -16.85 -9.64
C ARG A 582 -4.02 -17.92 -10.71
N ARG A 583 -2.78 -18.24 -11.11
CA ARG A 583 -2.51 -19.34 -12.06
C ARG A 583 -2.96 -20.68 -11.47
N LEU A 584 -2.57 -20.97 -10.24
CA LEU A 584 -3.01 -22.19 -9.54
C LEU A 584 -4.54 -22.29 -9.51
N ARG A 585 -5.23 -21.22 -9.10
CA ARG A 585 -6.70 -21.17 -9.06
C ARG A 585 -7.32 -21.38 -10.45
N ALA A 586 -6.74 -20.80 -11.49
CA ALA A 586 -7.24 -20.95 -12.86
C ALA A 586 -7.16 -22.42 -13.30
N SER A 587 -6.00 -23.07 -13.16
CA SER A 587 -5.84 -24.49 -13.50
C SER A 587 -6.75 -25.40 -12.67
N VAL A 588 -6.94 -25.10 -11.37
CA VAL A 588 -7.89 -25.83 -10.51
C VAL A 588 -9.31 -25.75 -11.08
N ASN A 589 -9.75 -24.56 -11.50
CA ASN A 589 -11.07 -24.38 -12.11
C ASN A 589 -11.19 -25.07 -13.47
N GLU A 590 -10.11 -25.16 -14.25
CA GLU A 590 -10.10 -25.89 -15.52
C GLU A 590 -10.27 -27.40 -15.31
N ILE A 591 -9.55 -27.99 -14.34
CA ILE A 591 -9.71 -29.41 -13.98
C ILE A 591 -11.11 -29.67 -13.44
N ALA A 592 -11.62 -28.82 -12.54
CA ALA A 592 -12.99 -28.93 -12.03
C ALA A 592 -14.05 -28.80 -13.14
N GLY A 593 -13.73 -28.08 -14.22
CA GLY A 593 -14.56 -27.97 -15.43
C GLY A 593 -14.44 -29.15 -16.40
N GLY A 594 -13.70 -30.21 -16.06
CA GLY A 594 -13.55 -31.42 -16.87
C GLY A 594 -12.37 -31.41 -17.85
N LYS A 595 -11.48 -30.40 -17.80
CA LYS A 595 -10.25 -30.37 -18.60
C LYS A 595 -9.10 -31.06 -17.87
N TRP A 596 -9.10 -32.39 -17.88
CA TRP A 596 -8.15 -33.23 -17.13
C TRP A 596 -6.69 -33.18 -17.62
N GLU A 597 -6.43 -32.47 -18.71
CA GLU A 597 -5.08 -32.22 -19.25
C GLU A 597 -4.46 -30.90 -18.76
N ALA A 598 -5.24 -30.05 -18.09
CA ALA A 598 -4.73 -28.79 -17.57
C ALA A 598 -3.61 -29.04 -16.55
N THR A 599 -2.51 -28.30 -16.69
CA THR A 599 -1.37 -28.33 -15.78
C THR A 599 -1.15 -26.97 -15.15
N VAL A 600 -0.53 -26.98 -13.99
CA VAL A 600 -0.08 -25.79 -13.27
C VAL A 600 1.40 -25.57 -13.57
N ASP A 601 1.75 -24.47 -14.24
CA ASP A 601 3.14 -24.01 -14.41
C ASP A 601 3.39 -22.77 -13.53
N ILE A 602 4.03 -23.00 -12.38
CA ILE A 602 4.43 -21.95 -11.44
C ILE A 602 5.96 -21.86 -11.46
N ARG A 603 6.48 -20.74 -11.97
CA ARG A 603 7.92 -20.48 -12.12
C ARG A 603 8.54 -19.80 -10.89
N SER A 604 8.15 -20.22 -9.69
CA SER A 604 8.78 -19.77 -8.44
C SER A 604 9.68 -20.87 -7.86
N ARG A 605 10.55 -20.52 -6.91
CA ARG A 605 11.39 -21.46 -6.16
C ARG A 605 10.95 -21.54 -4.68
N ASP A 606 9.65 -21.48 -4.48
CA ASP A 606 9.00 -21.43 -3.17
C ASP A 606 7.98 -22.57 -3.04
N GLU A 607 7.28 -22.61 -1.91
CA GLU A 607 6.27 -23.62 -1.59
C GLU A 607 5.09 -23.62 -2.57
N LEU A 608 4.88 -22.53 -3.33
CA LEU A 608 3.83 -22.47 -4.34
C LEU A 608 4.19 -23.34 -5.56
N ALA A 609 5.47 -23.48 -5.89
CA ALA A 609 5.92 -24.39 -6.93
C ALA A 609 5.70 -25.85 -6.49
N ASP A 610 6.09 -26.22 -5.26
CA ASP A 610 5.84 -27.57 -4.72
C ASP A 610 4.34 -27.89 -4.67
N LEU A 611 3.50 -26.91 -4.31
CA LEU A 611 2.04 -27.08 -4.34
C LEU A 611 1.51 -27.28 -5.78
N GLY A 612 2.06 -26.55 -6.75
CA GLY A 612 1.76 -26.74 -8.18
C GLY A 612 2.12 -28.15 -8.66
N ASP A 613 3.30 -28.64 -8.29
CA ASP A 613 3.77 -29.97 -8.67
C ASP A 613 2.93 -31.09 -8.03
N ARG A 614 2.61 -30.97 -6.73
CA ARG A 614 1.71 -31.92 -6.04
C ARG A 614 0.31 -31.92 -6.67
N PHE A 615 -0.19 -30.76 -7.09
CA PHE A 615 -1.46 -30.66 -7.79
C PHE A 615 -1.42 -31.34 -9.16
N ASN A 616 -0.34 -31.15 -9.92
CA ASN A 616 -0.12 -31.85 -11.19
C ASN A 616 -0.10 -33.37 -11.01
N MET A 617 0.57 -33.87 -9.96
CA MET A 617 0.55 -35.30 -9.62
C MET A 617 -0.87 -35.80 -9.34
N MET A 618 -1.64 -35.09 -8.52
CA MET A 618 -3.05 -35.44 -8.26
C MET A 618 -3.87 -35.48 -9.56
N ALA A 619 -3.71 -34.50 -10.45
CA ALA A 619 -4.39 -34.45 -11.74
C ALA A 619 -4.08 -35.68 -12.62
N ILE A 620 -2.82 -36.11 -12.65
CA ILE A 620 -2.39 -37.32 -13.37
C ILE A 620 -3.06 -38.56 -12.77
N HIS A 621 -3.07 -38.72 -11.44
CA HIS A 621 -3.70 -39.86 -10.78
C HIS A 621 -5.22 -39.94 -11.06
N ILE A 622 -5.93 -38.80 -10.98
CA ILE A 622 -7.36 -38.74 -11.30
C ILE A 622 -7.61 -39.18 -12.76
N ARG A 623 -6.81 -38.68 -13.70
CA ARG A 623 -6.91 -39.04 -15.12
C ARG A 623 -6.73 -40.54 -15.34
N ASN A 624 -5.70 -41.12 -14.74
CA ASN A 624 -5.43 -42.55 -14.86
C ASN A 624 -6.58 -43.38 -14.28
N TYR A 625 -7.11 -42.99 -13.12
CA TYR A 625 -8.23 -43.67 -12.48
C TYR A 625 -9.52 -43.62 -13.33
N ILE A 626 -9.82 -42.47 -13.94
CA ILE A 626 -10.94 -42.35 -14.88
C ILE A 626 -10.73 -43.27 -16.10
N GLY A 627 -9.50 -43.33 -16.63
CA GLY A 627 -9.14 -44.22 -17.72
C GLY A 627 -9.35 -45.71 -17.36
N GLU A 628 -8.88 -46.12 -16.18
CA GLU A 628 -9.09 -47.47 -15.66
C GLU A 628 -10.58 -47.82 -15.53
N ILE A 629 -11.38 -46.96 -14.89
CA ILE A 629 -12.84 -47.17 -14.76
C ILE A 629 -13.51 -47.31 -16.13
N THR A 630 -13.12 -46.48 -17.10
CA THR A 630 -13.69 -46.55 -18.45
C THR A 630 -13.39 -47.89 -19.12
N SER A 631 -12.13 -48.35 -19.06
CA SER A 631 -11.75 -49.65 -19.61
C SER A 631 -12.44 -50.83 -18.89
N PHE A 632 -12.64 -50.72 -17.57
CA PHE A 632 -13.38 -51.70 -16.78
C PHE A 632 -14.85 -51.76 -17.22
N SER A 633 -15.50 -50.61 -17.40
CA SER A 633 -16.88 -50.54 -17.90
C SER A 633 -17.03 -51.14 -19.30
N GLU A 634 -16.10 -50.83 -20.22
CA GLU A 634 -16.07 -51.43 -21.56
C GLU A 634 -15.92 -52.95 -21.54
N ALA A 635 -15.09 -53.47 -20.63
CA ALA A 635 -14.94 -54.92 -20.46
C ALA A 635 -16.24 -55.57 -19.96
N TYR A 636 -16.96 -54.95 -19.03
CA TYR A 636 -18.25 -55.44 -18.51
C TYR A 636 -19.33 -55.51 -19.59
N TYR A 637 -19.40 -54.53 -20.50
CA TYR A 637 -20.38 -54.55 -21.60
C TYR A 637 -20.19 -55.71 -22.60
N ARG A 638 -19.03 -56.37 -22.61
CA ARG A 638 -18.83 -57.58 -23.43
C ARG A 638 -19.58 -58.80 -22.89
N PHE A 639 -19.97 -58.78 -21.61
CA PHE A 639 -20.66 -59.88 -20.93
C PHE A 639 -22.17 -59.64 -20.75
N VAL A 640 -22.63 -58.39 -20.86
CA VAL A 640 -24.06 -58.04 -20.77
C VAL A 640 -24.47 -57.21 -21.99
N PRO A 641 -25.38 -57.71 -22.86
CA PRO A 641 -25.83 -56.96 -24.03
C PRO A 641 -26.48 -55.63 -23.63
N GLN A 642 -25.97 -54.50 -24.15
CA GLN A 642 -26.55 -53.18 -23.87
C GLN A 642 -28.02 -53.08 -24.32
N GLN A 643 -28.39 -53.79 -25.38
CA GLN A 643 -29.77 -53.87 -25.85
C GLN A 643 -30.70 -54.48 -24.80
N PHE A 644 -30.25 -55.51 -24.07
CA PHE A 644 -31.03 -56.11 -22.97
C PHE A 644 -31.37 -55.07 -21.91
N LEU A 645 -30.38 -54.28 -21.44
CA LEU A 645 -30.60 -53.21 -20.45
C LEU A 645 -31.64 -52.19 -20.93
N LYS A 646 -31.57 -51.81 -22.21
CA LYS A 646 -32.54 -50.88 -22.82
C LYS A 646 -33.97 -51.44 -22.77
N PHE A 647 -34.18 -52.74 -23.01
CA PHE A 647 -35.52 -53.33 -23.01
C PHE A 647 -36.11 -53.43 -21.61
N ILE A 648 -35.31 -53.79 -20.58
CA ILE A 648 -35.75 -53.78 -19.18
C ILE A 648 -35.79 -52.37 -18.55
N GLY A 649 -35.58 -51.31 -19.35
CA GLY A 649 -35.73 -49.91 -18.92
C GLY A 649 -34.58 -49.37 -18.06
N LYS A 650 -33.37 -49.95 -18.16
CA LYS A 650 -32.20 -49.57 -17.37
C LYS A 650 -31.15 -48.83 -18.20
N LYS A 651 -30.54 -47.79 -17.62
CA LYS A 651 -29.54 -46.95 -18.29
C LYS A 651 -28.12 -47.48 -18.08
N SER A 652 -27.87 -48.12 -16.94
CA SER A 652 -26.59 -48.72 -16.61
C SER A 652 -26.78 -50.07 -15.93
N ILE A 653 -25.73 -50.91 -15.98
CA ILE A 653 -25.68 -52.18 -15.24
C ILE A 653 -25.82 -51.98 -13.73
N VAL A 654 -25.42 -50.81 -13.20
CA VAL A 654 -25.58 -50.50 -11.77
C VAL A 654 -27.03 -50.28 -11.34
N ASP A 655 -27.94 -50.04 -12.30
CA ASP A 655 -29.37 -49.84 -12.04
C ASP A 655 -30.16 -51.16 -12.02
N VAL A 656 -29.48 -52.27 -12.35
CA VAL A 656 -30.07 -53.60 -12.48
C VAL A 656 -30.19 -54.25 -11.12
N HIS A 657 -31.40 -54.72 -10.81
CA HIS A 657 -31.73 -55.41 -9.56
C HIS A 657 -32.35 -56.78 -9.87
N LEU A 658 -32.21 -57.71 -8.92
CA LEU A 658 -32.83 -59.02 -9.02
C LEU A 658 -34.35 -58.87 -9.14
N GLY A 659 -34.96 -59.57 -10.11
CA GLY A 659 -36.40 -59.51 -10.37
C GLY A 659 -36.85 -58.40 -11.31
N ASP A 660 -35.96 -57.53 -11.79
CA ASP A 660 -36.27 -56.61 -12.90
C ASP A 660 -36.75 -57.42 -14.11
N GLN A 661 -37.97 -57.15 -14.59
CA GLN A 661 -38.57 -57.90 -15.70
C GLN A 661 -39.52 -57.03 -16.55
N VAL A 662 -39.66 -57.41 -17.82
CA VAL A 662 -40.58 -56.80 -18.78
C VAL A 662 -41.11 -57.85 -19.75
N GLN A 663 -42.42 -57.84 -20.00
CA GLN A 663 -43.04 -58.66 -21.04
C GLN A 663 -43.02 -57.89 -22.37
N GLN A 664 -42.57 -58.52 -23.45
CA GLN A 664 -42.56 -57.94 -24.79
C GLN A 664 -42.95 -58.97 -25.86
N GLU A 665 -43.63 -58.53 -26.92
CA GLU A 665 -43.82 -59.33 -28.13
C GLU A 665 -42.54 -59.28 -28.97
N MET A 666 -41.97 -60.44 -29.29
CA MET A 666 -40.70 -60.51 -30.02
C MET A 666 -40.70 -61.60 -31.08
N CYS A 667 -39.89 -61.40 -32.13
CA CYS A 667 -39.48 -62.50 -32.98
C CYS A 667 -38.28 -63.20 -32.33
N ILE A 668 -38.42 -64.51 -32.14
CA ILE A 668 -37.42 -65.37 -31.53
C ILE A 668 -36.77 -66.13 -32.67
N LEU A 669 -35.45 -66.00 -32.78
CA LEU A 669 -34.65 -66.75 -33.73
C LEU A 669 -33.72 -67.66 -32.95
N VAL A 670 -33.78 -68.96 -33.23
CA VAL A 670 -32.80 -69.93 -32.73
C VAL A 670 -32.02 -70.47 -33.92
N SER A 671 -30.70 -70.48 -33.81
CA SER A 671 -29.84 -71.10 -34.80
C SER A 671 -28.80 -71.98 -34.13
N ASN A 672 -28.56 -73.16 -34.71
CA ASN A 672 -27.54 -74.08 -34.23
C ASN A 672 -26.81 -74.76 -35.40
N MET A 673 -25.56 -75.14 -35.17
CA MET A 673 -24.78 -75.92 -36.14
C MET A 673 -25.32 -77.35 -36.21
N ARG A 674 -25.63 -77.82 -37.42
CA ARG A 674 -26.07 -79.19 -37.67
C ARG A 674 -24.93 -80.17 -37.43
N ASP A 675 -25.28 -81.37 -36.94
CA ASP A 675 -24.33 -82.44 -36.66
C ASP A 675 -23.16 -82.01 -35.74
N PHE A 676 -23.31 -80.94 -34.94
CA PHE A 676 -22.21 -80.37 -34.15
C PHE A 676 -21.50 -81.41 -33.28
N TYR A 677 -22.23 -82.27 -32.57
CA TYR A 677 -21.62 -83.29 -31.72
C TYR A 677 -20.77 -84.26 -32.54
N ARG A 678 -21.25 -84.70 -33.71
CA ARG A 678 -20.47 -85.53 -34.63
C ARG A 678 -19.23 -84.77 -35.11
N PHE A 679 -19.39 -83.52 -35.51
CA PHE A 679 -18.30 -82.64 -35.96
C PHE A 679 -17.23 -82.44 -34.87
N SER A 680 -17.65 -82.33 -33.61
CA SER A 680 -16.78 -82.05 -32.47
C SER A 680 -15.95 -83.26 -32.01
N ARG A 681 -16.36 -84.50 -32.32
CA ARG A 681 -15.63 -85.73 -31.92
C ARG A 681 -14.23 -85.83 -32.52
N ASP A 682 -14.04 -85.24 -33.70
CA ASP A 682 -12.78 -85.29 -34.44
C ASP A 682 -11.87 -84.08 -34.14
N LEU A 683 -12.22 -83.25 -33.15
CA LEU A 683 -11.51 -82.04 -32.77
C LEU A 683 -10.94 -82.13 -31.34
N THR A 684 -9.80 -81.49 -31.10
CA THR A 684 -9.33 -81.26 -29.73
C THR A 684 -10.24 -80.25 -29.01
N PRO A 685 -10.28 -80.22 -27.66
CA PRO A 685 -11.06 -79.23 -26.93
C PRO A 685 -10.76 -77.77 -27.33
N GLU A 686 -9.49 -77.44 -27.58
CA GLU A 686 -9.08 -76.11 -28.05
C GLU A 686 -9.60 -75.82 -29.46
N GLN A 687 -9.46 -76.78 -30.39
CA GLN A 687 -9.97 -76.64 -31.76
C GLN A 687 -11.49 -76.49 -31.78
N ASN A 688 -12.20 -77.23 -30.93
CA ASN A 688 -13.65 -77.14 -30.77
C ASN A 688 -14.06 -75.76 -30.20
N PHE A 689 -13.36 -75.26 -29.19
CA PHE A 689 -13.62 -73.93 -28.63
C PHE A 689 -13.37 -72.81 -29.66
N ASN A 690 -12.28 -72.91 -30.43
CA ASN A 690 -11.98 -71.98 -31.52
C ASN A 690 -13.00 -72.06 -32.66
N LEU A 691 -13.54 -73.25 -32.95
CA LEU A 691 -14.62 -73.42 -33.91
C LEU A 691 -15.89 -72.68 -33.47
N ILE A 692 -16.33 -72.88 -32.22
CA ILE A 692 -17.51 -72.19 -31.68
C ILE A 692 -17.30 -70.67 -31.74
N ASN A 693 -16.16 -70.16 -31.29
CA ASN A 693 -15.88 -68.72 -31.33
C ASN A 693 -15.82 -68.18 -32.76
N ALA A 694 -15.25 -68.92 -33.71
CA ALA A 694 -15.22 -68.53 -35.12
C ALA A 694 -16.63 -68.49 -35.73
N TYR A 695 -17.47 -69.48 -35.41
CA TYR A 695 -18.87 -69.54 -35.80
C TYR A 695 -19.65 -68.33 -35.27
N LEU A 696 -19.61 -68.11 -33.95
CA LEU A 696 -20.32 -66.99 -33.30
C LEU A 696 -19.79 -65.62 -33.76
N LYS A 697 -18.48 -65.48 -34.00
CA LYS A 697 -17.87 -64.26 -34.52
C LYS A 697 -18.38 -63.90 -35.92
N ARG A 698 -18.69 -64.90 -36.76
CA ARG A 698 -19.18 -64.68 -38.13
C ARG A 698 -20.67 -64.31 -38.15
N PHE A 699 -21.50 -65.00 -37.37
CA PHE A 699 -22.96 -64.88 -37.47
C PHE A 699 -23.57 -63.89 -36.45
N GLY A 700 -22.98 -63.75 -35.26
CA GLY A 700 -23.45 -62.80 -34.25
C GLY A 700 -23.55 -61.33 -34.71
N PRO A 701 -22.62 -60.79 -35.53
CA PRO A 701 -22.75 -59.44 -36.09
C PRO A 701 -23.97 -59.26 -37.01
N VAL A 702 -24.41 -60.29 -37.73
CA VAL A 702 -25.58 -60.24 -38.62
C VAL A 702 -26.86 -59.94 -37.82
N ILE A 703 -27.01 -60.58 -36.66
CA ILE A 703 -28.11 -60.32 -35.73
C ILE A 703 -28.14 -58.84 -35.31
N ARG A 704 -26.99 -58.29 -34.93
CA ARG A 704 -26.88 -56.87 -34.52
C ARG A 704 -27.13 -55.90 -35.67
N HIS A 705 -26.65 -56.23 -36.87
CA HIS A 705 -26.88 -55.42 -38.08
C HIS A 705 -28.36 -55.30 -38.40
N GLN A 706 -29.14 -56.36 -38.17
CA GLN A 706 -30.59 -56.37 -38.32
C GLN A 706 -31.34 -55.94 -37.04
N GLU A 707 -30.67 -55.18 -36.16
CA GLU A 707 -31.21 -54.62 -34.91
C GLU A 707 -31.79 -55.65 -33.90
N GLY A 708 -31.38 -56.92 -34.02
CA GLY A 708 -31.59 -57.93 -32.99
C GLY A 708 -30.45 -57.96 -31.97
N PHE A 709 -30.64 -58.74 -30.92
CA PHE A 709 -29.55 -59.04 -29.98
C PHE A 709 -29.51 -60.53 -29.65
N VAL A 710 -28.30 -61.05 -29.44
CA VAL A 710 -28.09 -62.41 -28.93
C VAL A 710 -28.36 -62.39 -27.43
N SER A 711 -29.41 -63.10 -27.01
CA SER A 711 -29.78 -63.21 -25.60
C SER A 711 -28.95 -64.27 -24.90
N LYS A 712 -28.70 -65.41 -25.55
CA LYS A 712 -27.97 -66.55 -24.96
C LYS A 712 -27.27 -67.36 -26.04
N TYR A 713 -26.08 -67.88 -25.73
CA TYR A 713 -25.39 -68.88 -26.56
C TYR A 713 -25.81 -70.30 -26.16
N LEU A 714 -26.08 -71.15 -27.15
CA LEU A 714 -26.60 -72.51 -26.99
C LEU A 714 -25.56 -73.55 -27.47
N GLY A 715 -24.29 -73.38 -27.08
CA GLY A 715 -23.18 -74.19 -27.61
C GLY A 715 -22.70 -73.67 -28.97
N ALA A 716 -22.88 -74.44 -30.04
CA ALA A 716 -22.54 -74.04 -31.42
C ALA A 716 -23.68 -73.29 -32.12
N GLY A 717 -24.39 -72.48 -31.34
CA GLY A 717 -25.62 -71.82 -31.72
C GLY A 717 -25.97 -70.68 -30.78
N PHE A 718 -27.06 -69.98 -31.06
CA PHE A 718 -27.53 -68.90 -30.22
C PHE A 718 -29.04 -68.67 -30.36
N LEU A 719 -29.59 -68.11 -29.30
CA LEU A 719 -30.91 -67.52 -29.26
C LEU A 719 -30.79 -66.00 -29.44
N ALA A 720 -31.47 -65.49 -30.44
CA ALA A 720 -31.58 -64.06 -30.73
C ALA A 720 -33.02 -63.59 -30.63
N LEU A 721 -33.19 -62.36 -30.16
CA LEU A 721 -34.48 -61.71 -30.00
C LEU A 721 -34.53 -60.43 -30.81
N PHE A 722 -35.67 -60.21 -31.46
CA PHE A 722 -35.95 -59.03 -32.26
C PHE A 722 -37.22 -58.36 -31.73
N PRO A 723 -37.13 -57.13 -31.18
CA PRO A 723 -38.24 -56.44 -30.51
C PRO A 723 -39.31 -55.90 -31.49
N ALA A 724 -38.97 -55.77 -32.78
CA ALA A 724 -39.88 -55.24 -33.80
C ALA A 724 -39.41 -55.67 -35.21
N GLN A 725 -40.38 -55.81 -36.13
CA GLN A 725 -40.22 -56.15 -37.56
C GLN A 725 -39.77 -57.60 -37.82
N ALA A 726 -40.74 -58.48 -38.10
CA ALA A 726 -40.48 -59.87 -38.51
C ALA A 726 -39.54 -59.95 -39.73
N ASP A 727 -39.64 -59.00 -40.67
CA ASP A 727 -38.77 -58.95 -41.85
C ASP A 727 -37.28 -58.87 -41.49
N ARG A 728 -36.91 -58.23 -40.37
CA ARG A 728 -35.51 -58.13 -39.92
C ARG A 728 -34.98 -59.46 -39.41
N ALA A 729 -35.79 -60.20 -38.64
CA ALA A 729 -35.42 -61.53 -38.19
C ALA A 729 -35.24 -62.48 -39.39
N LEU A 730 -36.12 -62.39 -40.39
CA LEU A 730 -36.01 -63.20 -41.60
C LEU A 730 -34.82 -62.79 -42.48
N LYS A 731 -34.58 -61.48 -42.64
CA LYS A 731 -33.36 -60.97 -43.32
C LYS A 731 -32.11 -61.48 -42.63
N ALA A 732 -32.03 -61.41 -41.30
CA ALA A 732 -30.91 -61.95 -40.55
C ALA A 732 -30.70 -63.44 -40.83
N ALA A 733 -31.78 -64.25 -40.80
CA ALA A 733 -31.71 -65.68 -41.12
C ALA A 733 -31.16 -65.94 -42.53
N THR A 734 -31.69 -65.25 -43.54
CA THR A 734 -31.23 -65.41 -44.94
C THR A 734 -29.80 -64.91 -45.16
N GLU A 735 -29.39 -63.82 -44.53
CA GLU A 735 -28.03 -63.29 -44.58
C GLU A 735 -27.05 -64.25 -43.91
N MET A 736 -27.40 -64.85 -42.76
CA MET A 736 -26.57 -65.85 -42.12
C MET A 736 -26.40 -67.09 -43.01
N ARG A 737 -27.46 -67.56 -43.69
CA ARG A 737 -27.34 -68.67 -44.65
C ARG A 737 -26.42 -68.35 -45.82
N LYS A 738 -26.52 -67.14 -46.39
CA LYS A 738 -25.60 -66.68 -47.45
C LYS A 738 -24.16 -66.55 -46.95
N ALA A 739 -23.97 -66.03 -45.74
CA ALA A 739 -22.65 -65.91 -45.12
C ALA A 739 -22.03 -67.28 -44.79
N LEU A 740 -22.85 -68.29 -44.52
CA LEU A 740 -22.42 -69.67 -44.30
C LEU A 740 -21.83 -70.29 -45.58
N GLU A 741 -22.42 -70.02 -46.74
CA GLU A 741 -21.87 -70.48 -48.03
C GLU A 741 -20.43 -69.97 -48.22
N GLN A 742 -20.23 -68.66 -48.06
CA GLN A 742 -18.90 -68.04 -48.14
C GLN A 742 -17.95 -68.60 -47.08
N TYR A 743 -18.43 -68.83 -45.86
CA TYR A 743 -17.62 -69.40 -44.79
C TYR A 743 -17.20 -70.84 -45.11
N ASN A 744 -18.05 -71.63 -45.75
CA ASN A 744 -17.72 -72.97 -46.19
C ASN A 744 -16.72 -73.00 -47.35
N ASP A 745 -16.77 -72.03 -48.26
CA ASP A 745 -15.74 -71.86 -49.29
C ASP A 745 -14.38 -71.60 -48.65
N GLU A 746 -14.31 -70.65 -47.70
CA GLU A 746 -13.09 -70.35 -46.92
C GLU A 746 -12.57 -71.60 -46.17
N ARG A 747 -13.46 -72.36 -45.53
CA ARG A 747 -13.11 -73.58 -44.79
C ARG A 747 -12.56 -74.66 -45.73
N THR A 748 -13.22 -74.87 -46.87
CA THR A 748 -12.82 -75.89 -47.84
C THR A 748 -11.46 -75.56 -48.45
N SER A 749 -11.21 -74.29 -48.80
CA SER A 749 -9.89 -73.83 -49.24
C SER A 749 -8.80 -74.01 -48.17
N ALA A 750 -9.16 -73.95 -46.89
CA ALA A 750 -8.28 -74.21 -45.76
C ALA A 750 -8.17 -75.71 -45.38
N GLY A 751 -8.69 -76.63 -46.20
CA GLY A 751 -8.66 -78.07 -45.95
C GLY A 751 -9.55 -78.54 -44.80
N LYS A 752 -10.52 -77.73 -44.36
CA LYS A 752 -11.45 -78.03 -43.27
C LYS A 752 -12.81 -78.44 -43.84
N ALA A 753 -13.48 -79.38 -43.15
CA ALA A 753 -14.82 -79.80 -43.54
C ALA A 753 -15.82 -78.63 -43.46
N PRO A 754 -16.73 -78.50 -44.45
CA PRO A 754 -17.82 -77.54 -44.40
C PRO A 754 -18.78 -77.87 -43.24
N ILE A 755 -19.48 -76.85 -42.77
CA ILE A 755 -20.47 -76.95 -41.70
C ILE A 755 -21.84 -76.54 -42.24
N ASP A 756 -22.90 -76.97 -41.57
CA ASP A 756 -24.27 -76.51 -41.88
C ASP A 756 -24.95 -76.00 -40.62
N MET A 757 -26.05 -75.25 -40.76
CA MET A 757 -26.78 -74.70 -39.61
C MET A 757 -28.30 -74.70 -39.83
N GLY A 758 -29.05 -75.05 -38.79
CA GLY A 758 -30.48 -74.87 -38.71
C GLY A 758 -30.82 -73.47 -38.22
N ILE A 759 -31.92 -72.91 -38.71
CA ILE A 759 -32.52 -71.69 -38.15
C ILE A 759 -34.03 -71.92 -38.02
N ALA A 760 -34.59 -71.65 -36.84
CA ALA A 760 -36.03 -71.53 -36.68
C ALA A 760 -36.42 -70.13 -36.19
N ILE A 761 -37.58 -69.66 -36.67
CA ILE A 761 -38.14 -68.37 -36.27
C ILE A 761 -39.61 -68.50 -35.88
N HIS A 762 -39.91 -67.97 -34.70
CA HIS A 762 -41.25 -67.88 -34.15
C HIS A 762 -41.54 -66.46 -33.66
N HIS A 763 -42.82 -66.11 -33.55
CA HIS A 763 -43.27 -64.84 -33.01
C HIS A 763 -44.18 -65.09 -31.82
N GLY A 764 -43.93 -64.43 -30.69
CA GLY A 764 -44.81 -64.46 -29.53
C GLY A 764 -44.29 -63.68 -28.32
N PRO A 765 -45.07 -63.64 -27.23
CA PRO A 765 -44.71 -62.97 -25.99
C PRO A 765 -43.51 -63.62 -25.31
N VAL A 766 -42.60 -62.80 -24.81
CA VAL A 766 -41.45 -63.21 -24.00
C VAL A 766 -41.33 -62.36 -22.74
N MET A 767 -40.88 -62.97 -21.63
CA MET A 767 -40.50 -62.25 -20.43
C MET A 767 -38.97 -62.07 -20.41
N LEU A 768 -38.52 -60.84 -20.60
CA LEU A 768 -37.12 -60.46 -20.42
C LEU A 768 -36.90 -60.06 -18.97
N GLY A 769 -35.84 -60.55 -18.33
CA GLY A 769 -35.58 -60.16 -16.95
C GLY A 769 -34.30 -60.71 -16.37
N VAL A 770 -34.07 -60.35 -15.11
CA VAL A 770 -32.88 -60.72 -14.34
C VAL A 770 -33.24 -61.72 -13.26
N ILE A 771 -32.63 -62.90 -13.36
CA ILE A 771 -32.84 -64.04 -12.46
C ILE A 771 -31.53 -64.43 -11.77
N GLY A 772 -31.62 -65.18 -10.66
CA GLY A 772 -30.46 -65.65 -9.91
C GLY A 772 -30.56 -65.33 -8.41
N GLU A 773 -29.43 -64.95 -7.81
CA GLU A 773 -29.30 -64.57 -6.40
C GLU A 773 -28.45 -63.29 -6.25
N GLU A 774 -28.37 -62.72 -5.05
CA GLU A 774 -27.77 -61.40 -4.78
C GLU A 774 -26.35 -61.22 -5.34
N LYS A 775 -25.54 -62.29 -5.38
CA LYS A 775 -24.14 -62.26 -5.83
C LYS A 775 -23.95 -62.78 -7.25
N ARG A 776 -24.98 -63.35 -7.88
CA ARG A 776 -24.94 -63.92 -9.23
C ARG A 776 -26.28 -63.72 -9.92
N MET A 777 -26.33 -62.67 -10.73
CA MET A 777 -27.47 -62.33 -11.56
C MET A 777 -27.19 -62.69 -13.02
N GLU A 778 -28.19 -63.24 -13.70
CA GLU A 778 -28.17 -63.56 -15.12
C GLU A 778 -29.35 -62.87 -15.80
N GLY A 779 -29.04 -62.02 -16.79
CA GLY A 779 -30.05 -61.46 -17.68
C GLY A 779 -30.44 -62.50 -18.72
N GLY A 780 -31.74 -62.72 -18.92
CA GLY A 780 -32.21 -63.74 -19.83
C GLY A 780 -33.65 -63.52 -20.29
N VAL A 781 -34.15 -64.53 -20.99
CA VAL A 781 -35.51 -64.60 -21.49
C VAL A 781 -36.16 -65.89 -21.00
N ILE A 782 -37.39 -65.80 -20.52
CA ILE A 782 -38.21 -66.95 -20.13
C ILE A 782 -39.51 -66.88 -20.92
N SER A 783 -39.80 -67.91 -21.73
CA SER A 783 -41.04 -68.03 -22.50
C SER A 783 -41.24 -69.43 -23.04
N GLU A 784 -42.49 -69.90 -23.11
CA GLU A 784 -42.85 -71.10 -23.85
C GLU A 784 -42.54 -70.98 -25.36
N HIS A 785 -42.63 -69.76 -25.90
CA HIS A 785 -42.33 -69.46 -27.30
C HIS A 785 -40.84 -69.64 -27.61
N VAL A 786 -39.96 -69.42 -26.62
CA VAL A 786 -38.53 -69.70 -26.74
C VAL A 786 -38.29 -71.19 -26.86
N ASN A 787 -38.84 -71.98 -25.93
CA ASN A 787 -38.70 -73.44 -25.95
C ASN A 787 -39.25 -74.04 -27.26
N ARG A 788 -40.41 -73.57 -27.74
CA ARG A 788 -40.96 -73.94 -29.04
C ARG A 788 -39.99 -73.64 -30.20
N THR A 789 -39.35 -72.47 -30.19
CA THR A 789 -38.41 -72.10 -31.26
C THR A 789 -37.17 -73.00 -31.25
N GLU A 790 -36.66 -73.36 -30.08
CA GLU A 790 -35.56 -74.33 -29.96
C GLU A 790 -35.94 -75.71 -30.49
N GLN A 791 -37.14 -76.20 -30.19
CA GLN A 791 -37.66 -77.46 -30.74
C GLN A 791 -37.84 -77.41 -32.26
N LEU A 792 -38.33 -76.29 -32.78
CA LEU A 792 -38.45 -76.06 -34.22
C LEU A 792 -37.08 -76.01 -34.90
N GLU A 793 -36.06 -75.45 -34.26
CA GLU A 793 -34.70 -75.45 -34.81
C GLU A 793 -34.18 -76.88 -34.97
N ALA A 794 -34.36 -77.74 -33.95
CA ALA A 794 -34.01 -79.15 -34.05
C ALA A 794 -34.79 -79.88 -35.16
N LEU A 795 -36.01 -79.43 -35.46
CA LEU A 795 -36.84 -79.99 -36.54
C LEU A 795 -36.31 -79.64 -37.94
N THR A 796 -35.52 -78.57 -38.08
CA THR A 796 -34.95 -78.14 -39.37
C THR A 796 -34.11 -79.24 -40.02
N ASP A 797 -33.40 -80.03 -39.22
CA ASP A 797 -32.55 -81.12 -39.67
C ASP A 797 -33.37 -82.31 -40.19
N LYS A 798 -34.40 -82.74 -39.45
CA LYS A 798 -35.33 -83.81 -39.86
C LYS A 798 -36.05 -83.46 -41.17
N LEU A 799 -36.44 -82.20 -41.33
CA LEU A 799 -37.10 -81.69 -42.54
C LEU A 799 -36.12 -81.35 -43.67
N GLY A 800 -34.83 -81.24 -43.37
CA GLY A 800 -33.79 -80.80 -44.31
C GLY A 800 -33.99 -79.37 -44.85
N VAL A 801 -34.52 -78.46 -44.02
CA VAL A 801 -34.83 -77.08 -44.42
C VAL A 801 -33.91 -76.08 -43.73
N PRO A 802 -33.31 -75.10 -44.45
CA PRO A 802 -32.33 -74.18 -43.89
C PRO A 802 -32.90 -73.19 -42.86
N VAL A 803 -34.13 -72.72 -43.09
CA VAL A 803 -34.84 -71.75 -42.25
C VAL A 803 -36.29 -72.19 -42.15
N LEU A 804 -36.74 -72.48 -40.93
CA LEU A 804 -38.09 -72.91 -40.62
C LEU A 804 -38.84 -71.80 -39.90
N ILE A 805 -39.99 -71.40 -40.44
CA ILE A 805 -40.82 -70.38 -39.79
C ILE A 805 -42.22 -70.90 -39.50
N THR A 806 -42.80 -70.42 -38.40
CA THR A 806 -44.19 -70.71 -38.05
C THR A 806 -45.17 -69.80 -38.78
N GLU A 807 -46.42 -70.23 -38.93
CA GLU A 807 -47.50 -69.36 -39.43
C GLU A 807 -47.68 -68.09 -38.60
N ALA A 808 -47.52 -68.18 -37.28
CA ALA A 808 -47.58 -67.03 -36.39
C ALA A 808 -46.54 -65.96 -36.77
N PHE A 809 -45.34 -66.37 -37.18
CA PHE A 809 -44.31 -65.47 -37.69
C PHE A 809 -44.59 -65.01 -39.12
N TYR A 810 -45.00 -65.92 -40.01
CA TYR A 810 -45.31 -65.61 -41.41
C TYR A 810 -46.35 -64.48 -41.54
N LYS A 811 -47.38 -64.48 -40.68
CA LYS A 811 -48.43 -63.43 -40.64
C LYS A 811 -47.91 -62.05 -40.20
N GLN A 812 -46.71 -61.96 -39.61
CA GLN A 812 -46.09 -60.71 -39.16
C GLN A 812 -45.15 -60.10 -40.20
N LEU A 813 -44.85 -60.80 -41.30
CA LEU A 813 -44.02 -60.29 -42.38
C LEU A 813 -44.78 -59.21 -43.16
N ALA A 814 -44.15 -58.05 -43.39
CA ALA A 814 -44.78 -56.98 -44.16
C ALA A 814 -44.84 -57.32 -45.65
N ASN A 815 -43.75 -57.90 -46.18
CA ASN A 815 -43.63 -58.26 -47.61
C ASN A 815 -43.17 -59.71 -47.79
N PRO A 816 -44.05 -60.73 -47.56
CA PRO A 816 -43.67 -62.14 -47.74
C PRO A 816 -43.15 -62.49 -49.14
N ALA A 817 -43.60 -61.75 -50.17
CA ALA A 817 -43.22 -61.95 -51.57
C ALA A 817 -41.75 -61.60 -51.88
N GLU A 818 -41.04 -60.90 -50.99
CA GLU A 818 -39.60 -60.65 -51.13
C GLU A 818 -38.75 -61.90 -50.87
N PHE A 819 -39.34 -62.95 -50.30
CA PHE A 819 -38.63 -64.16 -49.89
C PHE A 819 -39.16 -65.38 -50.64
N SER A 820 -38.25 -66.28 -51.01
CA SER A 820 -38.61 -67.61 -51.52
C SER A 820 -39.09 -68.49 -50.36
N ILE A 821 -40.41 -68.68 -50.24
CA ILE A 821 -41.09 -69.41 -49.15
C ILE A 821 -42.01 -70.48 -49.73
N ARG A 822 -42.07 -71.66 -49.10
CA ARG A 822 -43.06 -72.71 -49.40
C ARG A 822 -43.71 -73.28 -48.12
N SER A 823 -44.98 -73.64 -48.20
CA SER A 823 -45.72 -74.29 -47.11
C SER A 823 -45.28 -75.75 -46.92
N LEU A 824 -44.98 -76.12 -45.68
CA LEU A 824 -44.71 -77.50 -45.27
C LEU A 824 -45.95 -78.18 -44.67
N GLY A 825 -47.11 -77.51 -44.63
CA GLY A 825 -48.34 -78.06 -44.04
C GLY A 825 -48.39 -77.96 -42.51
N ARG A 826 -49.31 -78.72 -41.90
CA ARG A 826 -49.46 -78.82 -40.44
C ARG A 826 -48.53 -79.91 -39.94
N VAL A 827 -47.62 -79.56 -39.04
CA VAL A 827 -46.63 -80.47 -38.46
C VAL A 827 -46.81 -80.47 -36.95
N LEU A 828 -46.76 -81.65 -36.33
CA LEU A 828 -46.76 -81.79 -34.87
C LEU A 828 -45.32 -81.99 -34.40
N PRO A 829 -44.67 -80.96 -33.82
CA PRO A 829 -43.33 -81.11 -33.26
C PRO A 829 -43.34 -82.09 -32.09
N TYR A 830 -42.23 -82.81 -31.90
CA TYR A 830 -42.09 -83.75 -30.80
C TYR A 830 -42.24 -83.04 -29.44
N GLY A 831 -43.17 -83.53 -28.60
CA GLY A 831 -43.42 -82.97 -27.27
C GLY A 831 -44.38 -81.77 -27.23
N GLU A 832 -45.01 -81.41 -28.34
CA GLU A 832 -46.11 -80.43 -28.37
C GLU A 832 -47.49 -81.11 -28.44
N ASP A 833 -48.49 -80.48 -27.82
CA ASP A 833 -49.88 -80.96 -27.83
C ASP A 833 -50.70 -80.45 -29.05
N ARG A 834 -50.11 -79.58 -29.88
CA ARG A 834 -50.82 -78.91 -31.00
C ARG A 834 -49.97 -78.84 -32.25
N ALA A 835 -50.54 -79.20 -33.39
CA ALA A 835 -49.88 -79.04 -34.67
C ALA A 835 -49.80 -77.57 -35.10
N VAL A 836 -48.66 -77.21 -35.68
CA VAL A 836 -48.35 -75.86 -36.14
C VAL A 836 -48.16 -75.88 -37.65
N ARG A 837 -48.67 -74.87 -38.35
CA ARG A 837 -48.35 -74.67 -39.77
C ARG A 837 -46.94 -74.11 -39.92
N LEU A 838 -46.13 -74.80 -40.70
CA LEU A 838 -44.71 -74.45 -40.89
C LEU A 838 -44.41 -74.12 -42.34
N TYR A 839 -43.40 -73.29 -42.55
CA TYR A 839 -42.92 -72.87 -43.87
C TYR A 839 -41.40 -73.03 -43.96
N ASP A 840 -40.93 -73.48 -45.10
CA ASP A 840 -39.52 -73.52 -45.49
C ASP A 840 -39.18 -72.23 -46.22
N VAL A 841 -38.22 -71.47 -45.68
CA VAL A 841 -37.66 -70.29 -46.34
C VAL A 841 -36.31 -70.64 -46.95
N TYR A 842 -36.30 -70.81 -48.27
CA TYR A 842 -35.14 -71.29 -49.03
C TYR A 842 -34.44 -70.17 -49.83
N GLU A 843 -34.74 -68.91 -49.51
CA GLU A 843 -34.09 -67.73 -50.13
C GLU A 843 -32.56 -67.74 -49.95
N GLY A 844 -32.11 -68.24 -48.79
CA GLY A 844 -30.69 -68.36 -48.43
C GLY A 844 -30.01 -69.66 -48.87
N ASP A 845 -30.71 -70.55 -49.59
CA ASP A 845 -30.08 -71.75 -50.17
C ASP A 845 -29.15 -71.37 -51.34
N ARG A 846 -28.19 -72.26 -51.65
CA ARG A 846 -27.34 -72.13 -52.85
C ARG A 846 -28.22 -72.01 -54.09
N ALA A 847 -27.79 -71.23 -55.07
CA ALA A 847 -28.59 -70.88 -56.25
C ALA A 847 -29.17 -72.12 -56.97
N GLU A 848 -28.43 -73.23 -57.02
CA GLU A 848 -28.86 -74.50 -57.62
C GLU A 848 -30.03 -75.15 -56.85
N VAL A 849 -29.94 -75.22 -55.52
CA VAL A 849 -30.98 -75.80 -54.66
C VAL A 849 -32.22 -74.93 -54.65
N ARG A 850 -32.03 -73.60 -54.56
CA ARG A 850 -33.12 -72.62 -54.59
C ARG A 850 -33.92 -72.72 -55.88
N LYS A 851 -33.24 -72.82 -57.03
CA LYS A 851 -33.89 -72.98 -58.34
C LYS A 851 -34.73 -74.27 -58.40
N LEU A 852 -34.20 -75.40 -57.92
CA LEU A 852 -34.93 -76.66 -57.91
C LEU A 852 -36.16 -76.62 -57.00
N LYS A 853 -36.06 -76.01 -55.81
CA LYS A 853 -37.21 -75.81 -54.91
C LYS A 853 -38.25 -74.86 -55.50
N GLU A 854 -37.84 -73.81 -56.20
CA GLU A 854 -38.77 -72.89 -56.88
C GLU A 854 -39.55 -73.59 -58.01
N GLU A 855 -38.86 -74.39 -58.83
CA GLU A 855 -39.49 -75.18 -59.91
C GLU A 855 -40.50 -76.20 -59.36
N THR A 856 -40.25 -76.79 -58.19
CA THR A 856 -41.13 -77.79 -57.58
C THR A 856 -42.13 -77.22 -56.56
N ARG A 857 -42.09 -75.92 -56.25
CA ARG A 857 -42.87 -75.31 -55.15
C ARG A 857 -44.36 -75.62 -55.24
N ALA A 858 -45.00 -75.26 -56.35
CA ALA A 858 -46.45 -75.41 -56.51
C ALA A 858 -46.88 -76.89 -56.44
N ALA A 859 -46.08 -77.80 -57.01
CA ALA A 859 -46.34 -79.22 -56.95
C ALA A 859 -46.18 -79.76 -55.51
N PHE A 860 -45.18 -79.27 -54.78
CA PHE A 860 -44.93 -79.65 -53.38
C PHE A 860 -46.09 -79.24 -52.47
N GLU A 861 -46.55 -77.99 -52.58
CA GLU A 861 -47.64 -77.49 -51.75
C GLU A 861 -48.96 -78.22 -52.03
N ALA A 862 -49.25 -78.52 -53.29
CA ALA A 862 -50.41 -79.34 -53.68
C ALA A 862 -50.30 -80.78 -53.16
N ALA A 863 -49.11 -81.38 -53.20
CA ALA A 863 -48.86 -82.73 -52.68
C ALA A 863 -49.04 -82.78 -51.15
N VAL A 864 -48.59 -81.75 -50.44
CA VAL A 864 -48.85 -81.60 -49.00
C VAL A 864 -50.36 -81.49 -48.75
N GLU A 865 -51.09 -80.67 -49.51
CA GLU A 865 -52.54 -80.55 -49.36
C GLU A 865 -53.26 -81.90 -49.59
N TRP A 866 -52.85 -82.69 -50.58
CA TRP A 866 -53.39 -84.04 -50.79
C TRP A 866 -53.07 -84.97 -49.62
N TYR A 867 -51.85 -84.92 -49.09
CA TYR A 867 -51.50 -85.66 -47.89
C TYR A 867 -52.40 -85.28 -46.73
N GLN A 868 -52.63 -83.98 -46.46
CA GLN A 868 -53.46 -83.51 -45.34
C GLN A 868 -54.94 -83.89 -45.47
N ASN A 869 -55.43 -84.11 -46.69
CA ASN A 869 -56.80 -84.55 -46.97
C ASN A 869 -56.95 -86.09 -47.03
N GLY A 870 -55.89 -86.85 -46.71
CA GLY A 870 -55.90 -88.31 -46.71
C GLY A 870 -55.78 -88.95 -48.10
N ARG A 871 -55.49 -88.15 -49.14
CA ARG A 871 -55.25 -88.64 -50.52
C ARG A 871 -53.81 -89.13 -50.67
N PHE A 872 -53.45 -90.18 -49.92
CA PHE A 872 -52.06 -90.65 -49.80
C PHE A 872 -51.47 -91.12 -51.13
N TYR A 873 -52.26 -91.77 -52.00
CA TYR A 873 -51.79 -92.21 -53.31
C TYR A 873 -51.39 -91.01 -54.21
N ASP A 874 -52.28 -90.02 -54.32
CA ASP A 874 -52.03 -88.83 -55.15
C ASP A 874 -50.84 -88.02 -54.61
N ALA A 875 -50.77 -87.86 -53.29
CA ALA A 875 -49.65 -87.20 -52.62
C ALA A 875 -48.34 -87.96 -52.86
N ARG A 876 -48.33 -89.30 -52.72
CA ARG A 876 -47.15 -90.14 -52.96
C ARG A 876 -46.61 -89.97 -54.38
N GLU A 877 -47.48 -90.07 -55.39
CA GLU A 877 -47.07 -89.92 -56.79
C GLU A 877 -46.52 -88.51 -57.07
N ALA A 878 -47.13 -87.47 -56.48
CA ALA A 878 -46.65 -86.10 -56.61
C ALA A 878 -45.27 -85.90 -55.96
N PHE A 879 -45.07 -86.41 -54.74
CA PHE A 879 -43.77 -86.38 -54.08
C PHE A 879 -42.70 -87.17 -54.84
N LEU A 880 -43.07 -88.30 -55.48
CA LEU A 880 -42.15 -89.03 -56.34
C LEU A 880 -41.69 -88.20 -57.54
N GLN A 881 -42.58 -87.45 -58.20
CA GLN A 881 -42.20 -86.55 -59.28
C GLN A 881 -41.30 -85.41 -58.79
N ILE A 882 -41.58 -84.86 -57.61
CA ILE A 882 -40.75 -83.83 -56.98
C ILE A 882 -39.35 -84.39 -56.69
N ILE A 883 -39.25 -85.60 -56.13
CA ILE A 883 -37.96 -86.26 -55.84
C ILE A 883 -37.17 -86.56 -57.13
N ARG A 884 -37.85 -86.91 -58.22
CA ARG A 884 -37.20 -87.07 -59.53
C ARG A 884 -36.56 -85.78 -60.03
N ARG A 885 -37.21 -84.63 -59.78
CA ARG A 885 -36.68 -83.31 -60.17
C ARG A 885 -35.63 -82.79 -59.17
N ASN A 886 -35.88 -82.96 -57.87
CA ASN A 886 -35.04 -82.56 -56.77
C ASN A 886 -34.82 -83.72 -55.80
N ARG A 887 -33.83 -84.57 -56.09
CA ARG A 887 -33.51 -85.77 -55.29
C ARG A 887 -33.05 -85.46 -53.85
N TRP A 888 -32.69 -84.21 -53.60
CA TRP A 888 -32.13 -83.74 -52.33
C TRP A 888 -33.19 -83.13 -51.41
N ASP A 889 -34.46 -83.03 -51.85
CA ASP A 889 -35.54 -82.49 -51.04
C ASP A 889 -35.98 -83.48 -49.95
N GLN A 890 -35.42 -83.31 -48.75
CA GLN A 890 -35.65 -84.20 -47.62
C GLN A 890 -37.10 -84.17 -47.13
N ALA A 891 -37.75 -83.01 -47.12
CA ALA A 891 -39.16 -82.90 -46.77
C ALA A 891 -40.03 -83.69 -47.76
N ALA A 892 -39.74 -83.63 -49.06
CA ALA A 892 -40.48 -84.41 -50.07
C ALA A 892 -40.29 -85.92 -49.87
N ARG A 893 -39.07 -86.35 -49.52
CA ARG A 893 -38.75 -87.77 -49.23
C ARG A 893 -39.47 -88.28 -47.99
N LEU A 894 -39.51 -87.46 -46.94
CA LEU A 894 -40.21 -87.77 -45.71
C LEU A 894 -41.71 -87.94 -45.97
N TYR A 895 -42.32 -86.97 -46.65
CA TYR A 895 -43.72 -87.06 -47.04
C TYR A 895 -43.99 -88.25 -47.96
N PHE A 896 -43.13 -88.53 -48.95
CA PHE A 896 -43.25 -89.71 -49.81
C PHE A 896 -43.29 -91.01 -49.00
N TYR A 897 -42.36 -91.17 -48.05
CA TYR A 897 -42.29 -92.36 -47.20
C TYR A 897 -43.55 -92.54 -46.36
N LEU A 898 -44.04 -91.47 -45.73
CA LEU A 898 -45.26 -91.51 -44.93
C LEU A 898 -46.52 -91.73 -45.77
N CYS A 899 -46.59 -91.13 -46.96
CA CYS A 899 -47.70 -91.40 -47.88
C CYS A 899 -47.71 -92.85 -48.33
N ASP A 900 -46.55 -93.45 -48.61
CA ASP A 900 -46.46 -94.85 -49.01
C ASP A 900 -46.83 -95.81 -47.86
N ASP A 901 -46.35 -95.52 -46.64
CA ASP A 901 -46.72 -96.27 -45.43
C ASP A 901 -48.22 -96.19 -45.15
N TYR A 902 -48.81 -94.98 -45.12
CA TYR A 902 -50.25 -94.81 -44.87
C TYR A 902 -51.12 -95.33 -46.01
N PHE A 903 -50.62 -95.35 -47.25
CA PHE A 903 -51.31 -96.00 -48.36
C PHE A 903 -51.33 -97.52 -48.22
N GLN A 904 -50.25 -98.14 -47.74
CA GLN A 904 -50.13 -99.60 -47.59
C GLN A 904 -50.79 -100.12 -46.31
N ASN A 905 -50.61 -99.42 -45.18
CA ASN A 905 -50.96 -99.88 -43.85
C ASN A 905 -52.17 -99.14 -43.24
N GLY A 906 -52.63 -98.06 -43.87
CA GLY A 906 -53.64 -97.15 -43.33
C GLY A 906 -53.06 -96.12 -42.37
N ALA A 907 -53.67 -94.94 -42.30
CA ALA A 907 -53.30 -93.93 -41.31
C ALA A 907 -53.85 -94.32 -39.91
N PRO A 908 -53.20 -93.90 -38.81
CA PRO A 908 -53.73 -94.06 -37.45
C PRO A 908 -55.16 -93.50 -37.30
N ALA A 909 -55.97 -94.11 -36.41
CA ALA A 909 -57.38 -93.72 -36.24
C ALA A 909 -57.58 -92.28 -35.73
N ASP A 910 -56.56 -91.71 -35.09
CA ASP A 910 -56.47 -90.36 -34.55
C ASP A 910 -55.73 -89.37 -35.48
N TRP A 911 -55.37 -89.80 -36.70
CA TRP A 911 -54.67 -88.94 -37.66
C TRP A 911 -55.58 -87.82 -38.20
N ASP A 912 -55.11 -86.57 -38.08
CA ASP A 912 -55.89 -85.36 -38.33
C ASP A 912 -55.35 -84.50 -39.49
N GLY A 913 -54.51 -85.08 -40.36
CA GLY A 913 -53.85 -84.36 -41.46
C GLY A 913 -52.55 -83.68 -41.07
N THR A 914 -51.93 -84.11 -39.97
CA THR A 914 -50.66 -83.56 -39.47
C THR A 914 -49.49 -84.49 -39.77
N LEU A 915 -48.34 -83.87 -40.05
CA LEU A 915 -47.06 -84.55 -40.16
C LEU A 915 -46.50 -84.73 -38.74
N THR A 916 -46.53 -85.96 -38.22
CA THR A 916 -45.94 -86.29 -36.91
C THR A 916 -44.50 -86.75 -37.10
N LEU A 917 -43.57 -86.06 -36.44
CA LEU A 917 -42.14 -86.37 -36.48
C LEU A 917 -41.68 -86.88 -35.11
N SER A 918 -41.67 -88.21 -34.92
CA SER A 918 -41.06 -88.87 -33.75
C SER A 918 -39.56 -88.65 -33.71
#